data_AF-A0AAN9RJ10-F1
#
_entry.id   AF-A0AAN9RJ10-F1
#
_cell.length_a   1.000
_cell.length_b   1.000
_cell.length_c   1.000
_cell.angle_alpha   90.00
_cell.angle_beta   90.00
_cell.angle_gamma   90.00
#
_symmetry.space_group_name_H-M   'P 1'
#
loop_
_entity.id
_entity.type
_entity.pdbx_description
1 polymer ?
#
loop_
_entity_poly.entity_id
_entity_poly.type
_entity_poly.pdbx_seq_one_letter_code
_entity_poly.pdbx_strand_id
1 'polypeptide(L)'
;MKWAYPFPRFKSLLYCTKVSILSQFYNCNSYIVSMESGVSGKKASHPSSQQFISVITPLLDLEKETGESSIGVSQERVTEDAEKYELEFHDSPIEQVRLTVPITDDPTQPALTFRTWVLGLASCVLLAFVNQFLGYRTNPLKISSVSAQIATLPLGKLMAATLPTKPIRVPFTKWSFSMNPGPFTLKEHVLITIFATSGSSGVDAVSIITVVKAFYHRSIHPVAAYLLVLSTQMLGYGWAGIFRRFLVDSPFMWWPENLVQVSLFKAFHEKEKRPKGGYTRMQFFFLVFVASFAYYTLPGYLFQAISTISFVCLIWNDSIMAQQIGSGMNGIGIGSFGLDWNTVAAFLGSPLAVPGFAIINMLIGFMLDIYVLIPLAYWSNLYDAKRFPLISSHTFDSTGATYNVTRVLNPRTFDIDLDSYNNYSKIYLSITFAFEYGLSFATLTATISHVVLFHGDMILQTWRKTTRAPKEQLGDVHTRIMKRNYEQVPEWWFVTILILMVAVALVACECFGKQLQLPWWGILLSLTIALVFTLPIGVIQATTNIKTGLNVISELIIGYIYPGKPLANVVFKIYGHDSVLQALAFLSDFKLGHYMKIPPKSMFIAQLVGTVVASSVYFATSWWLLTSIENICDETLLPKGSPWTCPGDDVFYNASIIWGVVGPQRMFAKDGVYPGMNWFFLIGLLAPIPVWLLSCKFPNHKWIQLINIPIIAAGASNIPPARSVNYITWGTVGIFFNFYVYRKFKAWWVRHTYILSAALDAGVAFMSMILYFTLQSNGIFGPAWWGLDADHCPLAKCPTAAGVYAEGCPLL
;
A
#
# COMPACT_ATOMS: atom_id res chain seq x y z
N MET A 1 39.00 65.85 24.58
CA MET A 1 39.14 65.46 26.01
C MET A 1 38.63 64.03 26.18
N LYS A 2 39.43 63.14 26.83
CA LYS A 2 39.14 61.76 27.27
C LYS A 2 38.37 60.82 26.30
N TRP A 3 39.07 60.09 25.40
CA TRP A 3 39.66 58.73 25.58
C TRP A 3 38.57 57.63 25.78
N ALA A 4 38.44 56.52 25.01
CA ALA A 4 39.07 56.04 23.75
C ALA A 4 38.30 54.83 23.10
N TYR A 5 38.83 54.25 22.00
CA TYR A 5 38.39 53.04 21.25
C TYR A 5 39.16 51.75 21.67
N PRO A 6 38.93 50.52 21.12
CA PRO A 6 37.79 49.95 20.34
C PRO A 6 37.32 48.52 20.80
N PHE A 7 36.24 47.99 20.20
CA PHE A 7 35.96 46.54 20.12
C PHE A 7 35.28 46.16 18.78
N PRO A 8 35.82 45.20 17.97
CA PRO A 8 35.19 44.74 16.73
C PRO A 8 34.71 43.28 16.77
N ARG A 9 33.93 42.89 15.73
CA ARG A 9 33.49 41.53 15.29
C ARG A 9 32.16 40.98 15.82
N PHE A 10 31.06 41.44 15.23
CA PHE A 10 29.82 40.65 15.07
C PHE A 10 29.66 40.20 13.60
N LYS A 11 30.47 39.20 13.18
CA LYS A 11 30.37 38.60 11.83
C LYS A 11 30.76 37.11 11.74
N SER A 12 31.09 36.47 12.86
CA SER A 12 31.53 35.06 12.93
C SER A 12 30.40 34.05 13.21
N LEU A 13 29.32 34.45 13.89
CA LEU A 13 28.29 33.49 14.35
C LEU A 13 27.54 32.78 13.20
N LEU A 14 27.22 33.46 12.09
CA LEU A 14 26.52 32.83 10.97
C LEU A 14 27.36 31.81 10.18
N TYR A 15 28.69 31.87 10.28
CA TYR A 15 29.57 30.88 9.64
C TYR A 15 29.77 29.64 10.53
N CYS A 16 29.92 29.81 11.85
CA CYS A 16 30.04 28.68 12.77
C CYS A 16 28.79 27.77 12.77
N THR A 17 27.57 28.32 12.70
CA THR A 17 26.36 27.47 12.66
C THR A 17 26.25 26.70 11.34
N LYS A 18 26.62 27.30 10.19
CA LYS A 18 26.65 26.61 8.90
C LYS A 18 27.68 25.47 8.89
N VAL A 19 28.89 25.71 9.39
CA VAL A 19 29.95 24.69 9.45
C VAL A 19 29.60 23.58 10.44
N SER A 20 29.01 23.91 11.61
CA SER A 20 28.62 22.91 12.61
C SER A 20 27.50 21.98 12.10
N ILE A 21 26.46 22.54 11.46
CA ILE A 21 25.38 21.73 10.87
C ILE A 21 25.93 20.85 9.74
N LEU A 22 26.76 21.39 8.84
CA LEU A 22 27.39 20.59 7.79
C LEU A 22 28.32 19.50 8.35
N SER A 23 29.09 19.78 9.41
CA SER A 23 29.94 18.76 10.04
C SER A 23 29.14 17.71 10.81
N GLN A 24 27.99 18.06 11.39
CA GLN A 24 27.08 17.09 12.00
C GLN A 24 26.38 16.24 10.95
N PHE A 25 26.01 16.82 9.81
CA PHE A 25 25.48 16.09 8.64
C PHE A 25 26.51 15.09 8.11
N TYR A 26 27.74 15.55 7.84
CA TYR A 26 28.81 14.66 7.39
C TYR A 26 29.21 13.63 8.45
N ASN A 27 29.34 13.98 9.73
CA ASN A 27 29.72 13.02 10.76
C ASN A 27 28.61 12.02 11.05
N CYS A 28 27.33 12.41 11.13
CA CYS A 28 26.24 11.45 11.36
C CYS A 28 26.15 10.45 10.20
N ASN A 29 26.14 10.96 8.97
CA ASN A 29 26.16 10.13 7.76
C ASN A 29 27.43 9.24 7.71
N SER A 30 28.60 9.76 8.15
CA SER A 30 29.83 8.95 8.23
C SER A 30 29.83 7.94 9.38
N TYR A 31 29.08 8.14 10.46
CA TYR A 31 28.92 7.15 11.54
C TYR A 31 27.91 6.07 11.16
N ILE A 32 26.83 6.44 10.45
CA ILE A 32 25.92 5.48 9.80
C ILE A 32 26.73 4.62 8.82
N VAL A 33 27.51 5.24 7.93
CA VAL A 33 28.35 4.53 6.94
C VAL A 33 29.57 3.82 7.55
N SER A 34 30.13 4.26 8.68
CA SER A 34 31.21 3.51 9.37
C SER A 34 30.70 2.29 10.13
N MET A 35 29.41 2.21 10.45
CA MET A 35 28.76 0.94 10.80
C MET A 35 28.48 0.05 9.57
N GLU A 36 28.67 0.57 8.35
CA GLU A 36 28.49 -0.14 7.06
C GLU A 36 29.82 -0.42 6.31
N SER A 37 30.99 -0.06 6.87
CA SER A 37 32.28 -0.32 6.22
C SER A 37 33.43 -0.56 7.20
N GLY A 38 33.51 -1.78 7.72
CA GLY A 38 34.70 -2.28 8.40
C GLY A 38 35.83 -2.62 7.40
N VAL A 39 37.03 -2.10 7.69
CA VAL A 39 38.35 -2.50 7.15
C VAL A 39 38.75 -1.93 5.77
N SER A 40 39.77 -1.06 5.82
CA SER A 40 40.61 -0.66 4.68
C SER A 40 41.59 -1.77 4.31
N GLY A 41 41.74 -2.06 3.01
CA GLY A 41 42.33 -3.31 2.54
C GLY A 41 43.87 -3.38 2.49
N LYS A 42 44.37 -4.62 2.53
CA LYS A 42 45.67 -5.02 1.96
C LYS A 42 45.48 -6.24 1.06
N LYS A 43 46.20 -6.26 -0.07
CA LYS A 43 46.11 -7.32 -1.09
C LYS A 43 46.82 -8.61 -0.63
N ALA A 44 46.21 -9.76 -0.87
CA ALA A 44 46.89 -11.05 -1.02
C ALA A 44 46.12 -11.93 -2.02
N SER A 45 46.83 -12.81 -2.73
CA SER A 45 46.32 -13.65 -3.83
C SER A 45 45.78 -15.01 -3.38
N HIS A 46 44.89 -15.60 -4.18
CA HIS A 46 44.44 -17.00 -4.04
C HIS A 46 45.61 -18.00 -3.94
N PRO A 47 45.43 -19.11 -3.22
CA PRO A 47 45.09 -20.34 -3.94
C PRO A 47 43.93 -21.17 -3.34
N SER A 48 43.70 -22.31 -3.99
CA SER A 48 42.59 -23.28 -3.93
C SER A 48 42.24 -23.92 -2.59
N SER A 49 40.95 -24.29 -2.49
CA SER A 49 40.37 -25.22 -1.53
C SER A 49 40.99 -26.63 -1.56
N GLN A 50 41.72 -27.03 -0.51
CA GLN A 50 41.84 -28.41 0.04
C GLN A 50 42.98 -28.50 1.09
N GLN A 51 42.80 -27.90 2.28
CA GLN A 51 43.57 -28.19 3.50
C GLN A 51 43.09 -27.28 4.64
N PHE A 52 42.26 -27.79 5.56
CA PHE A 52 42.11 -27.32 6.95
C PHE A 52 41.19 -28.27 7.73
N ILE A 53 41.66 -29.51 7.87
CA ILE A 53 41.26 -30.43 8.94
C ILE A 53 42.57 -30.82 9.64
N SER A 54 42.57 -30.83 10.98
CA SER A 54 43.75 -30.72 11.86
C SER A 54 44.45 -29.35 11.78
N VAL A 55 44.29 -28.52 12.82
CA VAL A 55 45.19 -28.43 14.00
C VAL A 55 44.35 -27.86 15.16
N ILE A 56 44.13 -28.65 16.22
CA ILE A 56 43.62 -28.14 17.51
C ILE A 56 44.50 -28.78 18.59
N THR A 57 45.09 -27.93 19.45
CA THR A 57 45.98 -28.24 20.60
C THR A 57 47.30 -28.97 20.25
N PRO A 58 48.40 -28.76 21.04
CA PRO A 58 48.46 -28.14 22.36
C PRO A 58 49.32 -26.87 22.45
N LEU A 59 48.87 -25.92 23.29
CA LEU A 59 49.71 -24.93 23.98
C LEU A 59 48.90 -24.31 25.13
N LEU A 60 48.60 -25.17 26.11
CA LEU A 60 48.48 -24.73 27.51
C LEU A 60 49.91 -24.61 28.07
N ASP A 61 50.06 -23.82 29.14
CA ASP A 61 51.31 -23.56 29.87
C ASP A 61 52.36 -22.70 29.13
N LEU A 62 52.16 -21.38 29.15
CA LEU A 62 53.18 -20.36 29.49
C LEU A 62 52.61 -18.93 29.33
N GLU A 63 52.07 -18.37 30.41
CA GLU A 63 52.22 -16.96 30.84
C GLU A 63 51.31 -16.67 32.06
N LYS A 64 51.86 -16.95 33.25
CA LYS A 64 51.54 -16.17 34.46
C LYS A 64 52.70 -15.19 34.67
N GLU A 65 52.40 -14.07 35.29
CA GLU A 65 53.33 -12.96 35.65
C GLU A 65 53.67 -11.95 34.54
N THR A 66 52.73 -11.04 34.27
CA THR A 66 52.86 -9.62 34.67
C THR A 66 51.51 -8.92 34.41
N GLY A 67 51.14 -7.94 35.23
CA GLY A 67 49.84 -7.27 35.12
C GLY A 67 49.95 -5.77 34.92
N GLU A 68 49.11 -5.20 34.04
CA GLU A 68 48.14 -4.15 34.42
C GLU A 68 47.16 -3.75 33.28
N SER A 69 45.88 -3.61 33.66
CA SER A 69 44.79 -2.85 32.98
C SER A 69 44.38 -3.14 31.51
N SER A 70 43.50 -4.13 31.36
CA SER A 70 42.17 -3.99 30.71
C SER A 70 41.98 -3.16 29.40
N ILE A 71 42.00 -3.84 28.24
CA ILE A 71 40.97 -3.64 27.20
C ILE A 71 40.45 -5.02 26.75
N GLY A 72 39.47 -5.55 27.48
CA GLY A 72 38.84 -6.84 27.18
C GLY A 72 37.78 -6.74 26.09
N VAL A 73 38.19 -6.83 24.82
CA VAL A 73 37.26 -7.26 23.77
C VAL A 73 37.12 -8.78 23.90
N SER A 74 35.96 -9.26 24.36
CA SER A 74 35.73 -10.69 24.56
C SER A 74 35.87 -11.44 23.23
N GLN A 75 36.67 -12.51 23.23
CA GLN A 75 36.99 -13.28 22.03
C GLN A 75 35.72 -13.83 21.35
N GLU A 76 34.69 -14.14 22.15
CA GLU A 76 33.33 -14.47 21.70
C GLU A 76 32.71 -13.41 20.77
N ARG A 77 32.89 -12.11 21.02
CA ARG A 77 32.37 -11.06 20.12
C ARG A 77 33.10 -11.04 18.79
N VAL A 78 34.41 -11.29 18.78
CA VAL A 78 35.19 -11.33 17.54
C VAL A 78 34.76 -12.52 16.69
N THR A 79 34.42 -13.66 17.31
CA THR A 79 33.82 -14.80 16.61
C THR A 79 32.36 -14.57 16.20
N GLU A 80 31.50 -13.98 17.03
CA GLU A 80 30.12 -13.62 16.65
C GLU A 80 30.11 -12.62 15.50
N ASP A 81 30.95 -11.59 15.55
CA ASP A 81 31.09 -10.62 14.46
C ASP A 81 31.65 -11.31 13.20
N ALA A 82 32.65 -12.19 13.30
CA ALA A 82 33.18 -12.92 12.15
C ALA A 82 32.17 -13.89 11.50
N GLU A 83 31.46 -14.71 12.29
CA GLU A 83 30.39 -15.58 11.78
C GLU A 83 29.26 -14.76 11.16
N LYS A 84 28.92 -13.62 11.76
CA LYS A 84 27.93 -12.69 11.22
C LYS A 84 28.41 -12.04 9.91
N TYR A 85 29.69 -11.69 9.78
CA TYR A 85 30.28 -11.20 8.53
C TYR A 85 30.26 -12.29 7.43
N GLU A 86 30.56 -13.55 7.73
CA GLU A 86 30.42 -14.64 6.75
C GLU A 86 28.95 -14.89 6.35
N LEU A 87 28.03 -14.87 7.32
CA LEU A 87 26.59 -14.98 7.07
C LEU A 87 26.03 -13.81 6.24
N GLU A 88 26.47 -12.57 6.48
CA GLU A 88 26.09 -11.39 5.68
C GLU A 88 26.73 -11.42 4.28
N PHE A 89 27.90 -12.05 4.11
CA PHE A 89 28.57 -12.19 2.81
C PHE A 89 27.99 -13.33 1.95
N HIS A 90 27.44 -14.37 2.57
CA HIS A 90 26.87 -15.53 1.89
C HIS A 90 25.33 -15.56 1.79
N ASP A 91 24.60 -14.82 2.62
CA ASP A 91 23.13 -14.87 2.71
C ASP A 91 22.47 -13.48 2.50
N SER A 92 21.19 -13.34 2.84
CA SER A 92 20.46 -12.07 2.87
C SER A 92 20.63 -11.35 4.22
N PRO A 93 20.84 -10.02 4.24
CA PRO A 93 20.95 -9.24 5.48
C PRO A 93 19.62 -9.14 6.25
N ILE A 94 18.48 -9.40 5.60
CA ILE A 94 17.16 -9.37 6.24
C ILE A 94 16.83 -10.77 6.77
N GLU A 95 16.75 -10.91 8.10
CA GLU A 95 16.49 -12.18 8.78
C GLU A 95 15.21 -12.88 8.25
N GLN A 96 14.14 -12.13 8.04
CA GLN A 96 12.86 -12.65 7.53
C GLN A 96 13.02 -13.24 6.12
N VAL A 97 13.85 -12.63 5.26
CA VAL A 97 14.13 -13.12 3.90
C VAL A 97 14.95 -14.40 3.97
N ARG A 98 16.06 -14.40 4.72
CA ARG A 98 16.92 -15.57 4.93
C ARG A 98 16.15 -16.80 5.41
N LEU A 99 15.20 -16.62 6.32
CA LEU A 99 14.42 -17.72 6.89
C LEU A 99 13.30 -18.24 5.96
N THR A 100 12.85 -17.44 4.98
CA THR A 100 11.69 -17.79 4.13
C THR A 100 12.05 -18.08 2.68
N VAL A 101 12.99 -17.39 2.07
CA VAL A 101 13.28 -17.48 0.62
C VAL A 101 14.31 -18.57 0.32
N PRO A 102 14.09 -19.45 -0.67
CA PRO A 102 15.08 -20.47 -1.03
C PRO A 102 16.31 -19.86 -1.73
N ILE A 103 17.49 -20.38 -1.38
CA ILE A 103 18.78 -20.05 -2.01
C ILE A 103 19.12 -20.95 -3.22
N THR A 104 18.22 -21.86 -3.60
CA THR A 104 18.39 -22.77 -4.74
C THR A 104 17.57 -22.33 -5.95
N ASP A 105 18.05 -22.67 -7.15
CA ASP A 105 17.35 -22.45 -8.42
C ASP A 105 17.65 -23.60 -9.38
N ASP A 106 16.67 -23.94 -10.21
CA ASP A 106 16.79 -24.87 -11.32
C ASP A 106 16.39 -24.12 -12.61
N PRO A 107 17.37 -23.64 -13.39
CA PRO A 107 17.10 -22.85 -14.60
C PRO A 107 16.52 -23.68 -15.75
N THR A 108 16.46 -25.01 -15.65
CA THR A 108 15.89 -25.87 -16.69
C THR A 108 14.36 -25.93 -16.67
N GLN A 109 13.73 -25.52 -15.56
CA GLN A 109 12.28 -25.58 -15.40
C GLN A 109 11.55 -24.59 -16.31
N PRO A 110 10.55 -25.04 -17.10
CA PRO A 110 9.79 -24.16 -17.97
C PRO A 110 8.88 -23.23 -17.16
N ALA A 111 8.70 -22.00 -17.64
CA ALA A 111 7.93 -20.96 -16.94
C ALA A 111 6.70 -20.50 -17.75
N LEU A 112 6.90 -20.07 -19.02
CA LEU A 112 5.82 -19.69 -19.94
C LEU A 112 5.32 -20.92 -20.73
N THR A 113 4.50 -21.76 -20.09
CA THR A 113 3.89 -22.93 -20.72
C THR A 113 2.47 -22.62 -21.20
N PHE A 114 1.88 -23.53 -21.97
CA PHE A 114 0.46 -23.49 -22.31
C PHE A 114 -0.45 -23.39 -21.06
N ARG A 115 -0.10 -24.09 -19.97
CA ARG A 115 -0.83 -24.03 -18.69
C ARG A 115 -0.78 -22.64 -18.09
N THR A 116 0.40 -22.00 -18.11
CA THR A 116 0.59 -20.63 -17.60
C THR A 116 -0.31 -19.63 -18.31
N TRP A 117 -0.40 -19.70 -19.64
CA TRP A 117 -1.28 -18.82 -20.42
C TRP A 117 -2.76 -19.09 -20.16
N VAL A 118 -3.21 -20.34 -20.19
CA VAL A 118 -4.63 -20.67 -20.02
C VAL A 118 -5.12 -20.36 -18.60
N LEU A 119 -4.44 -20.87 -17.57
CA LEU A 119 -4.86 -20.65 -16.18
C LEU A 119 -4.62 -19.21 -15.73
N GLY A 120 -3.53 -18.57 -16.19
CA GLY A 120 -3.21 -17.19 -15.90
C GLY A 120 -4.26 -16.24 -16.48
N LEU A 121 -4.49 -16.28 -17.80
CA LEU A 121 -5.49 -15.41 -18.44
C LEU A 121 -6.90 -15.65 -17.91
N ALA A 122 -7.31 -16.91 -17.69
CA ALA A 122 -8.60 -17.21 -17.10
C ALA A 122 -8.76 -16.60 -15.69
N SER A 123 -7.72 -16.72 -14.84
CA SER A 123 -7.72 -16.13 -13.50
C SER A 123 -7.73 -14.59 -13.54
N CYS A 124 -6.99 -14.00 -14.48
CA CYS A 124 -6.96 -12.56 -14.71
C CYS A 124 -8.34 -12.01 -15.10
N VAL A 125 -8.98 -12.61 -16.10
CA VAL A 125 -10.32 -12.22 -16.59
C VAL A 125 -11.37 -12.42 -15.49
N LEU A 126 -11.36 -13.56 -14.80
CA LEU A 126 -12.32 -13.86 -13.73
C LEU A 126 -12.21 -12.84 -12.59
N LEU A 127 -10.99 -12.59 -12.08
CA LEU A 127 -10.79 -11.65 -10.98
C LEU A 127 -11.09 -10.21 -11.39
N ALA A 128 -10.74 -9.78 -12.61
CA ALA A 128 -11.05 -8.43 -13.08
C ALA A 128 -12.56 -8.21 -13.20
N PHE A 129 -13.28 -9.16 -13.80
CA PHE A 129 -14.74 -9.10 -13.91
C PHE A 129 -15.41 -9.10 -12.54
N VAL A 130 -15.09 -10.06 -11.67
CA VAL A 130 -15.75 -10.21 -10.37
C VAL A 130 -15.46 -9.02 -9.46
N ASN A 131 -14.20 -8.55 -9.38
CA ASN A 131 -13.88 -7.39 -8.55
C ASN A 131 -14.55 -6.11 -9.04
N GLN A 132 -14.63 -5.86 -10.36
CA GLN A 132 -15.32 -4.67 -10.85
C GLN A 132 -16.83 -4.74 -10.69
N PHE A 133 -17.43 -5.92 -10.91
CA PHE A 133 -18.86 -6.14 -10.70
C PHE A 133 -19.26 -5.96 -9.24
N LEU A 134 -18.45 -6.48 -8.30
CA LEU A 134 -18.68 -6.35 -6.86
C LEU A 134 -18.37 -4.94 -6.34
N GLY A 135 -17.46 -4.20 -6.97
CA GLY A 135 -17.10 -2.82 -6.58
C GLY A 135 -18.26 -1.82 -6.65
N TYR A 136 -19.20 -1.99 -7.59
CA TYR A 136 -20.41 -1.18 -7.70
C TYR A 136 -21.48 -1.51 -6.64
N ARG A 137 -21.29 -2.57 -5.84
CA ARG A 137 -22.30 -3.03 -4.89
C ARG A 137 -22.20 -2.28 -3.56
N THR A 138 -23.33 -2.13 -2.87
CA THR A 138 -23.43 -1.46 -1.55
C THR A 138 -22.46 -2.03 -0.51
N ASN A 139 -22.28 -3.35 -0.51
CA ASN A 139 -21.26 -4.05 0.28
C ASN A 139 -20.25 -4.66 -0.70
N PRO A 140 -19.19 -3.91 -1.08
CA PRO A 140 -18.22 -4.39 -2.05
C PRO A 140 -17.31 -5.46 -1.43
N LEU A 141 -17.01 -6.50 -2.21
CA LEU A 141 -16.09 -7.58 -1.83
C LEU A 141 -14.92 -7.59 -2.82
N LYS A 142 -13.68 -7.59 -2.29
CA LYS A 142 -12.45 -7.69 -3.10
C LYS A 142 -11.81 -9.06 -2.95
N ILE A 143 -11.72 -9.80 -4.05
CA ILE A 143 -11.08 -11.11 -4.15
C ILE A 143 -9.62 -10.91 -4.58
N SER A 144 -8.68 -11.37 -3.74
CA SER A 144 -7.25 -11.27 -3.98
C SER A 144 -6.73 -12.39 -4.90
N SER A 145 -5.52 -12.21 -5.44
CA SER A 145 -4.84 -13.22 -6.25
C SER A 145 -4.49 -14.51 -5.50
N VAL A 146 -4.52 -14.50 -4.16
CA VAL A 146 -4.33 -15.70 -3.30
C VAL A 146 -5.41 -16.75 -3.59
N SER A 147 -6.67 -16.34 -3.82
CA SER A 147 -7.75 -17.26 -4.19
C SER A 147 -7.44 -18.01 -5.50
N ALA A 148 -6.89 -17.32 -6.50
CA ALA A 148 -6.44 -17.96 -7.73
C ALA A 148 -5.22 -18.86 -7.53
N GLN A 149 -4.24 -18.44 -6.71
CA GLN A 149 -3.08 -19.27 -6.33
C GLN A 149 -3.49 -20.60 -5.65
N ILE A 150 -4.60 -20.61 -4.90
CA ILE A 150 -5.12 -21.83 -4.29
C ILE A 150 -5.87 -22.68 -5.32
N ALA A 151 -6.75 -22.06 -6.12
CA ALA A 151 -7.57 -22.76 -7.11
C ALA A 151 -6.75 -23.33 -8.28
N THR A 152 -5.66 -22.67 -8.68
CA THR A 152 -4.84 -23.09 -9.84
C THR A 152 -3.84 -24.20 -9.52
N LEU A 153 -3.57 -24.49 -8.25
CA LEU A 153 -2.73 -25.64 -7.85
C LEU A 153 -3.33 -27.01 -8.26
N PRO A 154 -4.58 -27.37 -7.90
CA PRO A 154 -5.18 -28.63 -8.34
C PRO A 154 -5.43 -28.64 -9.86
N LEU A 155 -5.85 -27.51 -10.45
CA LEU A 155 -6.06 -27.41 -11.90
C LEU A 155 -4.77 -27.59 -12.69
N GLY A 156 -3.67 -26.97 -12.27
CA GLY A 156 -2.34 -27.13 -12.87
C GLY A 156 -1.82 -28.56 -12.77
N LYS A 157 -2.02 -29.23 -11.63
CA LYS A 157 -1.71 -30.65 -11.45
C LYS A 157 -2.59 -31.56 -12.31
N LEU A 158 -3.89 -31.26 -12.45
CA LEU A 158 -4.80 -31.98 -13.34
C LEU A 158 -4.39 -31.84 -14.81
N MET A 159 -4.09 -30.62 -15.27
CA MET A 159 -3.57 -30.36 -16.61
C MET A 159 -2.23 -31.05 -16.86
N ALA A 160 -1.35 -31.14 -15.84
CA ALA A 160 -0.10 -31.89 -15.94
C ALA A 160 -0.30 -33.43 -16.03
N ALA A 161 -1.40 -33.96 -15.50
CA ALA A 161 -1.73 -35.38 -15.60
C ALA A 161 -2.48 -35.75 -16.89
N THR A 162 -3.24 -34.81 -17.47
CA THR A 162 -4.18 -35.09 -18.57
C THR A 162 -3.75 -34.58 -19.94
N LEU A 163 -2.97 -33.50 -20.03
CA LEU A 163 -2.61 -32.91 -21.33
C LEU A 163 -1.56 -33.73 -22.08
N PRO A 164 -1.63 -33.78 -23.43
CA PRO A 164 -0.68 -34.53 -24.23
C PRO A 164 0.72 -33.88 -24.22
N THR A 165 1.74 -34.71 -24.05
CA THR A 165 3.17 -34.30 -24.09
C THR A 165 3.69 -34.08 -25.51
N LYS A 166 2.97 -34.55 -26.54
CA LYS A 166 3.39 -34.48 -27.95
C LYS A 166 3.62 -33.01 -28.38
N PRO A 167 4.77 -32.69 -29.01
CA PRO A 167 5.04 -31.35 -29.51
C PRO A 167 4.15 -31.04 -30.72
N ILE A 168 3.35 -29.99 -30.61
CA ILE A 168 2.52 -29.46 -31.69
C ILE A 168 3.36 -28.46 -32.47
N ARG A 169 3.54 -28.68 -33.77
CA ARG A 169 4.13 -27.69 -34.69
C ARG A 169 3.03 -26.75 -35.16
N VAL A 170 3.26 -25.45 -35.04
CA VAL A 170 2.33 -24.44 -35.55
C VAL A 170 2.43 -24.42 -37.08
N PRO A 171 1.34 -24.63 -37.83
CA PRO A 171 1.36 -24.67 -39.30
C PRO A 171 2.07 -23.44 -39.90
N PHE A 172 2.82 -23.66 -40.98
CA PHE A 172 3.60 -22.64 -41.70
C PHE A 172 4.72 -21.94 -40.90
N THR A 173 5.05 -22.40 -39.69
CA THR A 173 6.18 -21.86 -38.92
C THR A 173 7.16 -22.96 -38.49
N LYS A 174 8.38 -22.56 -38.09
CA LYS A 174 9.34 -23.45 -37.41
C LYS A 174 9.04 -23.63 -35.91
N TRP A 175 7.96 -23.05 -35.40
CA TRP A 175 7.67 -23.00 -33.97
C TRP A 175 6.93 -24.26 -33.51
N SER A 176 7.40 -24.87 -32.44
CA SER A 176 6.79 -26.05 -31.84
C SER A 176 6.68 -25.87 -30.33
N PHE A 177 5.50 -26.14 -29.77
CA PHE A 177 5.26 -26.11 -28.33
C PHE A 177 4.61 -27.41 -27.88
N SER A 178 4.81 -27.79 -26.62
CA SER A 178 4.06 -28.89 -26.00
C SER A 178 2.97 -28.33 -25.10
N MET A 179 1.79 -28.94 -25.11
CA MET A 179 0.72 -28.63 -24.14
C MET A 179 1.08 -29.11 -22.73
N ASN A 180 1.95 -30.12 -22.62
CA ASN A 180 2.43 -30.67 -21.36
C ASN A 180 3.96 -30.89 -21.40
N PRO A 181 4.77 -29.84 -21.11
CA PRO A 181 6.23 -29.94 -21.16
C PRO A 181 6.85 -30.67 -19.96
N GLY A 182 6.07 -31.09 -18.97
CA GLY A 182 6.55 -31.72 -17.74
C GLY A 182 5.58 -31.55 -16.56
N PRO A 183 5.97 -31.96 -15.33
CA PRO A 183 5.17 -31.75 -14.13
C PRO A 183 4.85 -30.26 -13.91
N PHE A 184 3.77 -29.96 -13.18
CA PHE A 184 3.41 -28.57 -12.85
C PHE A 184 4.43 -27.97 -11.89
N THR A 185 5.14 -26.94 -12.35
CA THR A 185 6.29 -26.36 -11.64
C THR A 185 5.90 -25.18 -10.73
N LEU A 186 6.82 -24.84 -9.82
CA LEU A 186 6.79 -23.61 -9.04
C LEU A 186 6.70 -22.36 -9.95
N LYS A 187 7.46 -22.36 -11.06
CA LYS A 187 7.62 -21.20 -11.94
C LYS A 187 6.36 -20.89 -12.75
N GLU A 188 5.70 -21.92 -13.27
CA GLU A 188 4.38 -21.79 -13.88
C GLU A 188 3.37 -21.25 -12.87
N HIS A 189 3.36 -21.78 -11.64
CA HIS A 189 2.39 -21.38 -10.63
C HIS A 189 2.53 -19.91 -10.23
N VAL A 190 3.76 -19.43 -10.04
CA VAL A 190 4.01 -18.00 -9.74
C VAL A 190 3.52 -17.13 -10.89
N LEU A 191 3.85 -17.45 -12.15
CA LEU A 191 3.39 -16.64 -13.29
C LEU A 191 1.87 -16.62 -13.45
N ILE A 192 1.16 -17.72 -13.14
CA ILE A 192 -0.31 -17.76 -13.09
C ILE A 192 -0.83 -16.79 -12.02
N THR A 193 -0.21 -16.76 -10.84
CA THR A 193 -0.56 -15.79 -9.79
C THR A 193 -0.27 -14.34 -10.18
N ILE A 194 0.77 -14.06 -10.98
CA ILE A 194 1.03 -12.70 -11.50
C ILE A 194 -0.07 -12.20 -12.44
N PHE A 195 -0.59 -13.07 -13.33
CA PHE A 195 -1.79 -12.76 -14.11
C PHE A 195 -3.01 -12.50 -13.21
N ALA A 196 -3.17 -13.30 -12.14
CA ALA A 196 -4.23 -13.11 -11.17
C ALA A 196 -4.09 -11.79 -10.37
N THR A 197 -2.86 -11.42 -9.97
CA THR A 197 -2.58 -10.13 -9.30
C THR A 197 -2.99 -8.97 -10.19
N SER A 198 -2.65 -9.02 -11.47
CA SER A 198 -3.08 -8.04 -12.48
C SER A 198 -4.61 -7.91 -12.55
N GLY A 199 -5.33 -9.04 -12.47
CA GLY A 199 -6.80 -9.05 -12.42
C GLY A 199 -7.41 -8.59 -11.09
N SER A 200 -6.69 -8.69 -9.97
CA SER A 200 -7.19 -8.31 -8.63
C SER A 200 -6.83 -6.89 -8.18
N SER A 201 -5.93 -6.20 -8.89
CA SER A 201 -5.35 -4.94 -8.41
C SER A 201 -6.38 -3.82 -8.30
N GLY A 202 -7.36 -3.76 -9.21
CA GLY A 202 -8.27 -2.63 -9.38
C GLY A 202 -7.73 -1.63 -10.40
N VAL A 203 -8.63 -0.83 -11.00
CA VAL A 203 -8.30 0.13 -12.06
C VAL A 203 -9.03 1.46 -11.79
N ASP A 204 -8.42 2.33 -11.00
CA ASP A 204 -9.04 3.56 -10.48
C ASP A 204 -9.49 4.55 -11.57
N ALA A 205 -8.89 4.47 -12.77
CA ALA A 205 -9.34 5.24 -13.94
C ALA A 205 -10.80 4.96 -14.34
N VAL A 206 -11.35 3.80 -13.96
CA VAL A 206 -12.76 3.45 -14.16
C VAL A 206 -13.68 4.36 -13.35
N SER A 207 -13.28 4.80 -12.15
CA SER A 207 -14.09 5.71 -11.33
C SER A 207 -14.32 7.06 -11.99
N ILE A 208 -13.42 7.52 -12.87
CA ILE A 208 -13.67 8.70 -13.71
C ILE A 208 -14.83 8.44 -14.68
N ILE A 209 -14.91 7.24 -15.26
CA ILE A 209 -16.00 6.85 -16.16
C ILE A 209 -17.33 6.75 -15.38
N THR A 210 -17.31 6.18 -14.17
CA THR A 210 -18.47 6.17 -13.26
C THR A 210 -18.92 7.61 -12.97
N VAL A 211 -18.02 8.46 -12.48
CA VAL A 211 -18.35 9.84 -12.08
C VAL A 211 -18.90 10.66 -13.25
N VAL A 212 -18.33 10.53 -14.45
CA VAL A 212 -18.84 11.23 -15.64
C VAL A 212 -20.26 10.76 -16.02
N LYS A 213 -20.53 9.44 -16.01
CA LYS A 213 -21.81 8.88 -16.49
C LYS A 213 -22.92 8.83 -15.43
N ALA A 214 -22.59 8.42 -14.21
CA ALA A 214 -23.55 8.14 -13.15
C ALA A 214 -23.82 9.35 -12.24
N PHE A 215 -22.78 10.11 -11.85
CA PHE A 215 -22.92 11.23 -10.91
C PHE A 215 -23.10 12.59 -11.59
N TYR A 216 -22.39 12.84 -12.70
CA TYR A 216 -22.53 14.08 -13.48
C TYR A 216 -23.48 13.96 -14.68
N HIS A 217 -24.00 12.77 -14.97
CA HIS A 217 -24.93 12.48 -16.08
C HIS A 217 -24.48 12.99 -17.46
N ARG A 218 -23.17 12.96 -17.74
CA ARG A 218 -22.58 13.36 -19.03
C ARG A 218 -22.17 12.14 -19.86
N SER A 219 -22.12 12.33 -21.18
CA SER A 219 -21.55 11.35 -22.11
C SER A 219 -20.03 11.54 -22.28
N ILE A 220 -19.30 10.43 -22.31
CA ILE A 220 -17.88 10.35 -22.71
C ILE A 220 -17.75 9.42 -23.91
N HIS A 221 -16.80 9.70 -24.82
CA HIS A 221 -16.55 8.83 -25.96
C HIS A 221 -15.90 7.51 -25.50
N PRO A 222 -16.41 6.32 -25.89
CA PRO A 222 -15.93 5.03 -25.36
C PRO A 222 -14.43 4.80 -25.62
N VAL A 223 -13.92 5.23 -26.78
CA VAL A 223 -12.49 5.13 -27.09
C VAL A 223 -11.65 6.04 -26.19
N ALA A 224 -12.12 7.25 -25.85
CA ALA A 224 -11.38 8.14 -24.94
C ALA A 224 -11.29 7.53 -23.53
N ALA A 225 -12.41 6.98 -23.05
CA ALA A 225 -12.50 6.28 -21.77
C ALA A 225 -11.60 5.01 -21.72
N TYR A 226 -11.56 4.22 -22.79
CA TYR A 226 -10.66 3.06 -22.88
C TYR A 226 -9.18 3.46 -22.93
N LEU A 227 -8.82 4.48 -23.72
CA LEU A 227 -7.43 4.96 -23.81
C LEU A 227 -6.95 5.59 -22.49
N LEU A 228 -7.84 6.27 -21.74
CA LEU A 228 -7.59 6.72 -20.37
C LEU A 228 -7.24 5.51 -19.48
N VAL A 229 -8.14 4.53 -19.38
CA VAL A 229 -7.96 3.31 -18.58
C VAL A 229 -6.66 2.55 -18.93
N LEU A 230 -6.38 2.36 -20.22
CA LEU A 230 -5.20 1.64 -20.67
C LEU A 230 -3.90 2.41 -20.38
N SER A 231 -3.88 3.73 -20.61
CA SER A 231 -2.68 4.54 -20.42
C SER A 231 -2.29 4.69 -18.96
N THR A 232 -3.23 4.92 -18.04
CA THR A 232 -2.91 5.12 -16.61
C THR A 232 -2.24 3.88 -16.01
N GLN A 233 -2.81 2.71 -16.30
CA GLN A 233 -2.31 1.41 -15.84
C GLN A 233 -0.94 1.07 -16.44
N MET A 234 -0.76 1.32 -17.73
CA MET A 234 0.46 0.97 -18.44
C MET A 234 1.62 1.97 -18.23
N LEU A 235 1.34 3.20 -17.81
CA LEU A 235 2.37 4.18 -17.41
C LEU A 235 3.20 3.70 -16.21
N GLY A 236 2.61 2.93 -15.29
CA GLY A 236 3.32 2.38 -14.14
C GLY A 236 4.53 1.50 -14.50
N TYR A 237 4.50 0.84 -15.67
CA TYR A 237 5.66 0.09 -16.18
C TYR A 237 6.86 1.00 -16.45
N GLY A 238 6.64 2.20 -16.99
CA GLY A 238 7.71 3.16 -17.26
C GLY A 238 8.49 3.54 -16.01
N TRP A 239 7.77 3.88 -14.94
CA TRP A 239 8.36 4.17 -13.63
C TRP A 239 9.01 2.94 -13.00
N ALA A 240 8.34 1.78 -13.06
CA ALA A 240 8.90 0.53 -12.54
C ALA A 240 10.25 0.19 -13.19
N GLY A 241 10.41 0.40 -14.49
CA GLY A 241 11.68 0.23 -15.20
C GLY A 241 12.82 1.08 -14.64
N ILE A 242 12.55 2.36 -14.37
CA ILE A 242 13.51 3.32 -13.81
C ILE A 242 13.91 2.92 -12.38
N PHE A 243 12.94 2.52 -11.55
CA PHE A 243 13.16 2.28 -10.12
C PHE A 243 13.48 0.82 -9.75
N ARG A 244 13.39 -0.14 -10.68
CA ARG A 244 13.71 -1.58 -10.43
C ARG A 244 15.07 -1.77 -9.77
N ARG A 245 16.08 -1.05 -10.22
CA ARG A 245 17.45 -1.16 -9.68
C ARG A 245 17.57 -0.71 -8.22
N PHE A 246 16.70 0.19 -7.76
CA PHE A 246 16.69 0.68 -6.38
C PHE A 246 15.78 -0.15 -5.48
N LEU A 247 14.60 -0.54 -5.98
CA LEU A 247 13.54 -1.17 -5.18
C LEU A 247 13.46 -2.69 -5.30
N VAL A 248 14.13 -3.32 -6.28
CA VAL A 248 14.15 -4.79 -6.47
C VAL A 248 15.55 -5.36 -6.24
N ASP A 249 16.58 -4.81 -6.89
CA ASP A 249 17.96 -5.32 -6.79
C ASP A 249 18.61 -5.03 -5.40
N SER A 250 18.08 -4.07 -4.65
CA SER A 250 18.56 -3.77 -3.29
C SER A 250 18.10 -4.83 -2.30
N PRO A 251 18.99 -5.40 -1.46
CA PRO A 251 18.61 -6.42 -0.48
C PRO A 251 17.83 -5.83 0.71
N PHE A 252 18.00 -4.54 0.99
CA PHE A 252 17.28 -3.84 2.07
C PHE A 252 15.81 -3.54 1.70
N MET A 253 15.48 -3.52 0.41
CA MET A 253 14.11 -3.35 -0.09
C MET A 253 13.47 -4.74 -0.23
N TRP A 254 12.86 -5.22 0.86
CA TRP A 254 12.53 -6.64 1.03
C TRP A 254 11.07 -7.00 0.78
N TRP A 255 10.16 -6.02 0.73
CA TRP A 255 8.74 -6.15 0.38
C TRP A 255 7.99 -7.19 1.24
N PRO A 256 7.58 -6.82 2.46
CA PRO A 256 7.12 -7.79 3.46
C PRO A 256 5.94 -8.67 3.02
N GLU A 257 4.96 -8.09 2.31
CA GLU A 257 3.82 -8.83 1.74
C GLU A 257 4.23 -10.04 0.88
N ASN A 258 5.32 -9.91 0.12
CA ASN A 258 5.77 -10.97 -0.77
C ASN A 258 6.20 -12.23 0.01
N LEU A 259 6.64 -12.11 1.26
CA LEU A 259 7.02 -13.27 2.07
C LEU A 259 5.82 -14.17 2.43
N VAL A 260 4.60 -13.61 2.46
CA VAL A 260 3.35 -14.37 2.57
C VAL A 260 3.18 -15.27 1.36
N GLN A 261 3.30 -14.70 0.15
CA GLN A 261 3.16 -15.45 -1.10
C GLN A 261 4.29 -16.48 -1.28
N VAL A 262 5.55 -16.13 -1.01
CA VAL A 262 6.70 -17.06 -1.04
C VAL A 262 6.45 -18.25 -0.11
N SER A 263 6.03 -17.98 1.12
CA SER A 263 5.75 -19.02 2.13
C SER A 263 4.62 -19.96 1.69
N LEU A 264 3.58 -19.42 1.04
CA LEU A 264 2.48 -20.21 0.48
C LEU A 264 2.92 -21.08 -0.73
N PHE A 265 3.68 -20.52 -1.68
CA PHE A 265 4.22 -21.30 -2.80
C PHE A 265 5.11 -22.45 -2.33
N LYS A 266 5.96 -22.19 -1.33
CA LYS A 266 6.79 -23.24 -0.70
C LYS A 266 5.92 -24.31 -0.04
N ALA A 267 4.88 -23.94 0.70
CA ALA A 267 3.96 -24.90 1.32
C ALA A 267 3.23 -25.81 0.31
N PHE A 268 3.01 -25.36 -0.93
CA PHE A 268 2.31 -26.11 -1.98
C PHE A 268 3.20 -26.99 -2.87
N HIS A 269 4.47 -26.62 -3.04
CA HIS A 269 5.41 -27.30 -3.95
C HIS A 269 6.55 -28.06 -3.25
N GLU A 270 6.97 -27.65 -2.06
CA GLU A 270 8.05 -28.35 -1.33
C GLU A 270 7.53 -29.60 -0.60
N LYS A 271 8.18 -30.74 -0.85
CA LYS A 271 7.88 -32.00 -0.12
C LYS A 271 8.51 -31.97 1.27
N GLU A 272 7.73 -31.55 2.26
CA GLU A 272 8.15 -31.48 3.66
C GLU A 272 7.97 -32.82 4.40
N LYS A 273 9.03 -33.30 5.08
CA LYS A 273 8.91 -34.43 6.01
C LYS A 273 8.17 -33.99 7.27
N ARG A 274 7.14 -34.73 7.68
CA ARG A 274 6.33 -34.41 8.87
C ARG A 274 7.22 -34.41 10.14
N PRO A 275 7.26 -33.32 10.91
CA PRO A 275 7.97 -33.30 12.18
C PRO A 275 7.28 -34.21 13.21
N LYS A 276 8.05 -34.91 14.06
CA LYS A 276 7.48 -35.69 15.17
C LYS A 276 6.64 -34.79 16.07
N GLY A 277 5.38 -35.16 16.32
CA GLY A 277 4.45 -34.39 17.14
C GLY A 277 3.85 -33.13 16.49
N GLY A 278 4.11 -32.86 15.20
CA GLY A 278 3.62 -31.66 14.52
C GLY A 278 2.90 -31.91 13.20
N TYR A 279 2.45 -30.81 12.58
CA TYR A 279 1.87 -30.76 11.24
C TYR A 279 2.92 -30.33 10.21
N THR A 280 2.72 -30.68 8.94
CA THR A 280 3.42 -30.03 7.82
C THR A 280 2.84 -28.65 7.54
N ARG A 281 3.57 -27.77 6.85
CA ARG A 281 3.09 -26.45 6.42
C ARG A 281 1.77 -26.53 5.64
N MET A 282 1.65 -27.52 4.75
CA MET A 282 0.43 -27.77 3.97
C MET A 282 -0.74 -28.24 4.84
N GLN A 283 -0.51 -29.13 5.81
CA GLN A 283 -1.56 -29.58 6.75
C GLN A 283 -2.04 -28.43 7.65
N PHE A 284 -1.11 -27.61 8.15
CA PHE A 284 -1.44 -26.43 8.94
C PHE A 284 -2.26 -25.42 8.12
N PHE A 285 -1.86 -25.15 6.87
CA PHE A 285 -2.61 -24.31 5.94
C PHE A 285 -4.07 -24.79 5.79
N PHE A 286 -4.30 -26.06 5.47
CA PHE A 286 -5.66 -26.56 5.27
C PHE A 286 -6.51 -26.56 6.56
N LEU A 287 -5.91 -26.85 7.71
CA LEU A 287 -6.60 -26.80 9.00
C LEU A 287 -7.08 -25.38 9.33
N VAL A 288 -6.20 -24.38 9.17
CA VAL A 288 -6.54 -22.97 9.38
C VAL A 288 -7.52 -22.46 8.33
N PHE A 289 -7.34 -22.85 7.06
CA PHE A 289 -8.23 -22.47 5.96
C PHE A 289 -9.67 -22.95 6.21
N VAL A 290 -9.86 -24.22 6.56
CA VAL A 290 -11.19 -24.78 6.87
C VAL A 290 -11.77 -24.14 8.13
N ALA A 291 -10.97 -23.91 9.18
CA ALA A 291 -11.43 -23.23 10.39
C ALA A 291 -11.88 -21.79 10.10
N SER A 292 -11.12 -21.04 9.30
CA SER A 292 -11.45 -19.66 8.89
C SER A 292 -12.68 -19.60 8.00
N PHE A 293 -12.77 -20.51 7.02
CA PHE A 293 -13.92 -20.65 6.13
C PHE A 293 -15.20 -20.93 6.92
N ALA A 294 -15.17 -21.92 7.83
CA ALA A 294 -16.31 -22.24 8.67
C ALA A 294 -16.66 -21.09 9.63
N TYR A 295 -15.66 -20.51 10.31
CA TYR A 295 -15.85 -19.41 11.25
C TYR A 295 -16.48 -18.18 10.60
N TYR A 296 -16.08 -17.82 9.37
CA TYR A 296 -16.60 -16.64 8.68
C TYR A 296 -18.12 -16.69 8.38
N THR A 297 -18.75 -17.87 8.46
CA THR A 297 -20.23 -18.00 8.44
C THR A 297 -20.90 -17.23 9.59
N LEU A 298 -20.21 -17.07 10.73
CA LEU A 298 -20.70 -16.30 11.87
C LEU A 298 -20.74 -14.78 11.55
N PRO A 299 -19.62 -14.06 11.37
CA PRO A 299 -19.63 -12.63 11.09
C PRO A 299 -20.23 -12.28 9.72
N GLY A 300 -20.11 -13.16 8.72
CA GLY A 300 -20.59 -12.87 7.36
C GLY A 300 -22.08 -13.10 7.14
N TYR A 301 -22.79 -13.73 8.08
CA TYR A 301 -24.22 -14.07 7.90
C TYR A 301 -25.02 -14.23 9.20
N LEU A 302 -24.56 -15.03 10.16
CA LEU A 302 -25.38 -15.37 11.35
C LEU A 302 -25.38 -14.29 12.44
N PHE A 303 -24.27 -13.57 12.61
CA PHE A 303 -23.99 -12.68 13.75
C PHE A 303 -23.01 -11.58 13.32
N GLN A 304 -23.42 -10.69 12.43
CA GLN A 304 -22.60 -9.60 11.89
C GLN A 304 -22.05 -8.65 12.96
N ALA A 305 -22.77 -8.44 14.06
CA ALA A 305 -22.35 -7.57 15.17
C ALA A 305 -21.01 -7.97 15.81
N ILE A 306 -20.53 -9.21 15.69
CA ILE A 306 -19.18 -9.59 16.17
C ILE A 306 -18.04 -8.94 15.35
N SER A 307 -18.35 -8.39 14.19
CA SER A 307 -17.41 -7.61 13.37
C SER A 307 -17.16 -6.22 13.96
N THR A 308 -18.08 -5.68 14.77
CA THR A 308 -17.84 -4.47 15.56
C THR A 308 -18.66 -4.50 16.84
N ILE A 309 -18.02 -4.96 17.93
CA ILE A 309 -18.59 -4.92 19.27
C ILE A 309 -18.11 -3.62 19.93
N SER A 310 -19.01 -2.65 20.07
CA SER A 310 -18.72 -1.36 20.71
C SER A 310 -19.26 -1.33 22.14
N PHE A 311 -18.46 -1.83 23.08
CA PHE A 311 -18.87 -2.08 24.48
C PHE A 311 -19.49 -0.87 25.17
N VAL A 312 -18.98 0.34 24.89
CA VAL A 312 -19.50 1.60 25.46
C VAL A 312 -20.92 1.89 24.98
N CYS A 313 -21.26 1.62 23.72
CA CYS A 313 -22.62 1.83 23.21
C CYS A 313 -23.61 0.89 23.90
N LEU A 314 -23.24 -0.38 24.11
CA LEU A 314 -24.09 -1.38 24.76
C LEU A 314 -24.48 -1.03 26.21
N ILE A 315 -23.69 -0.18 26.88
CA ILE A 315 -23.99 0.33 28.23
C ILE A 315 -24.78 1.65 28.16
N TRP A 316 -24.46 2.54 27.21
CA TRP A 316 -25.02 3.89 27.12
C TRP A 316 -25.79 4.12 25.80
N ASN A 317 -26.93 3.43 25.67
CA ASN A 317 -27.78 3.45 24.47
C ASN A 317 -28.41 4.82 24.14
N ASP A 318 -28.56 5.74 25.10
CA ASP A 318 -29.29 7.01 24.89
C ASP A 318 -28.38 8.25 24.75
N SER A 319 -27.06 8.10 24.91
CA SER A 319 -26.12 9.23 24.95
C SER A 319 -25.34 9.37 23.64
N ILE A 320 -25.60 10.45 22.90
CA ILE A 320 -24.87 10.82 21.67
C ILE A 320 -23.36 10.84 21.93
N MET A 321 -22.92 11.47 23.02
CA MET A 321 -21.50 11.59 23.35
C MET A 321 -20.86 10.23 23.67
N ALA A 322 -21.55 9.37 24.43
CA ALA A 322 -21.03 8.04 24.75
C ALA A 322 -20.91 7.19 23.47
N GLN A 323 -21.88 7.29 22.55
CA GLN A 323 -21.82 6.59 21.27
C GLN A 323 -20.76 7.16 20.32
N GLN A 324 -20.57 8.48 20.26
CA GLN A 324 -19.47 9.10 19.49
C GLN A 324 -18.08 8.67 19.99
N ILE A 325 -17.93 8.48 21.30
CA ILE A 325 -16.69 7.98 21.90
C ILE A 325 -16.53 6.46 21.65
N GLY A 326 -17.61 5.70 21.82
CA GLY A 326 -17.61 4.23 21.84
C GLY A 326 -17.66 3.53 20.49
N SER A 327 -18.36 4.12 19.52
CA SER A 327 -18.66 3.52 18.22
C SER A 327 -17.39 3.23 17.42
N GLY A 328 -17.18 1.95 17.10
CA GLY A 328 -16.09 1.49 16.26
C GLY A 328 -16.30 1.77 14.77
N MET A 329 -17.56 1.92 14.33
CA MET A 329 -17.91 2.19 12.92
C MET A 329 -18.03 3.68 12.60
N ASN A 330 -18.63 4.49 13.47
CA ASN A 330 -19.01 5.88 13.18
C ASN A 330 -18.45 6.90 14.18
N GLY A 331 -17.70 6.42 15.18
CA GLY A 331 -17.08 7.24 16.20
C GLY A 331 -15.60 6.92 16.39
N ILE A 332 -15.09 7.38 17.53
CA ILE A 332 -13.67 7.29 17.92
C ILE A 332 -13.26 5.85 18.29
N GLY A 333 -14.21 4.99 18.66
CA GLY A 333 -13.99 3.55 18.83
C GLY A 333 -13.37 3.11 20.16
N ILE A 334 -13.40 3.93 21.21
CA ILE A 334 -12.86 3.55 22.53
C ILE A 334 -13.67 2.37 23.09
N GLY A 335 -13.00 1.23 23.29
CA GLY A 335 -13.63 0.00 23.74
C GLY A 335 -14.35 -0.78 22.63
N SER A 336 -14.13 -0.44 21.36
CA SER A 336 -14.58 -1.22 20.21
C SER A 336 -13.55 -2.28 19.79
N PHE A 337 -14.02 -3.45 19.37
CA PHE A 337 -13.19 -4.52 18.80
C PHE A 337 -13.99 -5.41 17.85
N GLY A 338 -13.33 -5.95 16.82
CA GLY A 338 -13.86 -7.00 15.96
C GLY A 338 -13.29 -8.37 16.34
N LEU A 339 -14.09 -9.42 16.16
CA LEU A 339 -13.67 -10.82 16.41
C LEU A 339 -13.43 -11.62 15.12
N ASP A 340 -13.58 -10.99 13.95
CA ASP A 340 -13.36 -11.63 12.66
C ASP A 340 -12.11 -11.12 11.90
N TRP A 341 -11.61 -11.94 10.98
CA TRP A 341 -10.41 -11.64 10.21
C TRP A 341 -10.62 -10.61 9.08
N ASN A 342 -11.84 -10.44 8.56
CA ASN A 342 -12.13 -9.42 7.56
C ASN A 342 -12.02 -8.02 8.20
N THR A 343 -12.55 -7.82 9.41
CA THR A 343 -12.36 -6.58 10.19
C THR A 343 -10.89 -6.28 10.47
N VAL A 344 -10.06 -7.30 10.67
CA VAL A 344 -8.61 -7.17 10.84
C VAL A 344 -7.92 -6.73 9.54
N ALA A 345 -8.19 -7.40 8.41
CA ALA A 345 -7.33 -7.33 7.23
C ALA A 345 -7.88 -6.49 6.06
N ALA A 346 -9.18 -6.24 5.97
CA ALA A 346 -9.82 -5.71 4.74
C ALA A 346 -9.28 -4.36 4.26
N PHE A 347 -9.00 -3.43 5.17
CA PHE A 347 -8.54 -2.07 4.82
C PHE A 347 -7.03 -1.88 4.92
N LEU A 348 -6.41 -2.42 5.96
CA LEU A 348 -4.99 -2.21 6.30
C LEU A 348 -4.07 -3.32 5.78
N GLY A 349 -4.62 -4.34 5.11
CA GLY A 349 -3.91 -5.57 4.78
C GLY A 349 -3.61 -6.43 6.01
N SER A 350 -2.96 -7.57 5.81
CA SER A 350 -2.64 -8.47 6.92
C SER A 350 -1.59 -7.87 7.86
N PRO A 351 -1.89 -7.69 9.17
CA PRO A 351 -0.89 -7.20 10.12
C PRO A 351 0.24 -8.21 10.34
N LEU A 352 0.06 -9.48 9.96
CA LEU A 352 1.09 -10.54 10.09
C LEU A 352 2.22 -10.39 9.07
N ALA A 353 1.99 -9.68 7.96
CA ALA A 353 3.03 -9.29 7.01
C ALA A 353 3.83 -8.06 7.47
N VAL A 354 3.22 -7.19 8.28
CA VAL A 354 3.76 -5.87 8.63
C VAL A 354 4.78 -5.96 9.77
N PRO A 355 5.97 -5.33 9.65
CA PRO A 355 6.97 -5.34 10.72
C PRO A 355 6.44 -4.69 12.01
N GLY A 356 6.76 -5.28 13.17
CA GLY A 356 6.27 -4.82 14.47
C GLY A 356 6.52 -3.35 14.79
N PHE A 357 7.63 -2.76 14.30
CA PHE A 357 7.88 -1.33 14.47
C PHE A 357 6.93 -0.45 13.64
N ALA A 358 6.59 -0.86 12.42
CA ALA A 358 5.68 -0.11 11.55
C ALA A 358 4.25 -0.12 12.12
N ILE A 359 3.82 -1.25 12.69
CA ILE A 359 2.56 -1.37 13.44
C ILE A 359 2.53 -0.37 14.61
N ILE A 360 3.60 -0.31 15.41
CA ILE A 360 3.68 0.63 16.55
C ILE A 360 3.63 2.09 16.08
N ASN A 361 4.35 2.45 15.02
CA ASN A 361 4.30 3.81 14.45
C ASN A 361 2.88 4.16 13.95
N MET A 362 2.22 3.24 13.23
CA MET A 362 0.86 3.43 12.73
C MET A 362 -0.13 3.65 13.88
N LEU A 363 -0.04 2.83 14.95
CA LEU A 363 -0.92 2.95 16.12
C LEU A 363 -0.68 4.21 16.95
N ILE A 364 0.58 4.66 17.08
CA ILE A 364 0.89 5.95 17.71
C ILE A 364 0.25 7.08 16.90
N GLY A 365 0.34 7.03 15.57
CA GLY A 365 -0.35 7.96 14.68
C GLY A 365 -1.86 7.97 14.86
N PHE A 366 -2.48 6.79 14.80
CA PHE A 366 -3.92 6.59 15.05
C PHE A 366 -4.37 7.19 16.39
N MET A 367 -3.65 6.89 17.49
CA MET A 367 -4.00 7.41 18.82
C MET A 367 -3.83 8.93 18.91
N LEU A 368 -2.78 9.51 18.31
CA LEU A 368 -2.56 10.95 18.32
C LEU A 368 -3.64 11.71 17.52
N ASP A 369 -4.11 11.13 16.42
CA ASP A 369 -5.20 11.73 15.65
C ASP A 369 -6.57 11.50 16.31
N ILE A 370 -7.00 10.24 16.37
CA ILE A 370 -8.37 9.85 16.73
C ILE A 370 -8.66 10.02 18.23
N TYR A 371 -7.67 9.89 19.12
CA TYR A 371 -7.87 10.07 20.58
C TYR A 371 -7.41 11.41 21.13
N VAL A 372 -6.72 12.26 20.35
CA VAL A 372 -6.26 13.58 20.82
C VAL A 372 -6.67 14.70 19.88
N LEU A 373 -6.26 14.67 18.61
CA LEU A 373 -6.51 15.76 17.66
C LEU A 373 -8.00 15.96 17.34
N ILE A 374 -8.70 14.88 16.93
CA ILE A 374 -10.11 14.91 16.59
C ILE A 374 -11.00 15.30 17.80
N PRO A 375 -10.83 14.72 19.01
CA PRO A 375 -11.53 15.17 20.21
C PRO A 375 -11.35 16.65 20.52
N LEU A 376 -10.11 17.13 20.53
CA LEU A 376 -9.81 18.54 20.84
C LEU A 376 -10.47 19.48 19.82
N ALA A 377 -10.50 19.12 18.53
CA ALA A 377 -11.12 19.93 17.49
C ALA A 377 -12.66 19.88 17.50
N TYR A 378 -13.26 18.69 17.66
CA TYR A 378 -14.72 18.53 17.63
C TYR A 378 -15.40 19.19 18.84
N TRP A 379 -14.94 18.88 20.05
CA TRP A 379 -15.60 19.40 21.27
C TRP A 379 -15.33 20.89 21.52
N SER A 380 -14.24 21.45 20.99
CA SER A 380 -14.02 22.91 20.93
C SER A 380 -14.83 23.62 19.83
N ASN A 381 -15.56 22.88 18.99
CA ASN A 381 -16.32 23.38 17.84
C ASN A 381 -15.45 24.13 16.80
N LEU A 382 -14.22 23.65 16.57
CA LEU A 382 -13.36 24.19 15.54
C LEU A 382 -14.02 24.04 14.15
N TYR A 383 -14.03 25.09 13.34
CA TYR A 383 -14.70 25.12 12.01
C TYR A 383 -16.20 24.75 12.03
N ASP A 384 -16.92 25.08 13.10
CA ASP A 384 -18.34 24.71 13.28
C ASP A 384 -18.60 23.18 13.26
N ALA A 385 -17.59 22.38 13.58
CA ALA A 385 -17.61 20.92 13.46
C ALA A 385 -18.85 20.21 14.03
N LYS A 386 -19.47 20.75 15.09
CA LYS A 386 -20.65 20.14 15.73
C LYS A 386 -21.89 20.13 14.85
N ARG A 387 -21.94 20.92 13.76
CA ARG A 387 -23.04 20.90 12.78
C ARG A 387 -23.03 19.65 11.90
N PHE A 388 -21.93 18.90 11.88
CA PHE A 388 -21.72 17.78 10.97
C PHE A 388 -21.46 16.49 11.77
N PRO A 389 -21.71 15.30 11.17
CA PRO A 389 -21.27 14.03 11.76
C PRO A 389 -19.77 14.03 12.06
N LEU A 390 -19.37 13.38 13.15
CA LEU A 390 -17.97 13.30 13.58
C LEU A 390 -17.06 12.67 12.50
N ILE A 391 -17.54 11.61 11.84
CA ILE A 391 -16.88 10.91 10.74
C ILE A 391 -17.86 10.83 9.56
N SER A 392 -17.54 11.50 8.45
CA SER A 392 -18.29 11.43 7.19
C SER A 392 -17.42 11.87 6.00
N SER A 393 -17.56 11.17 4.87
CA SER A 393 -16.95 11.51 3.56
C SER A 393 -17.76 12.53 2.75
N HIS A 394 -19.02 12.80 3.13
CA HIS A 394 -19.88 13.72 2.39
C HIS A 394 -19.51 15.19 2.64
N THR A 395 -19.75 16.03 1.63
CA THR A 395 -19.65 17.49 1.74
C THR A 395 -20.96 18.11 2.22
N PHE A 396 -20.88 19.12 3.08
CA PHE A 396 -22.02 19.81 3.68
C PHE A 396 -22.05 21.30 3.33
N ASP A 397 -23.23 21.91 3.43
CA ASP A 397 -23.40 23.37 3.40
C ASP A 397 -23.44 23.98 4.81
N SER A 398 -23.52 25.32 4.89
CA SER A 398 -23.50 26.06 6.15
C SER A 398 -24.64 25.74 7.13
N THR A 399 -25.70 25.09 6.68
CA THR A 399 -26.85 24.68 7.50
C THR A 399 -26.70 23.29 8.11
N GLY A 400 -25.73 22.50 7.65
CA GLY A 400 -25.59 21.08 8.02
C GLY A 400 -26.21 20.11 7.00
N ALA A 401 -26.91 20.61 5.98
CA ALA A 401 -27.44 19.79 4.89
C ALA A 401 -26.34 19.32 3.92
N THR A 402 -26.61 18.26 3.16
CA THR A 402 -25.72 17.77 2.10
C THR A 402 -25.56 18.81 0.98
N TYR A 403 -24.33 19.01 0.52
CA TYR A 403 -23.99 20.13 -0.37
C TYR A 403 -24.54 19.91 -1.79
N ASN A 404 -25.41 20.82 -2.26
CA ASN A 404 -26.01 20.68 -3.59
C ASN A 404 -25.11 21.25 -4.71
N VAL A 405 -24.34 20.35 -5.33
CA VAL A 405 -23.37 20.65 -6.41
C VAL A 405 -24.03 21.24 -7.67
N THR A 406 -25.26 20.83 -8.00
CA THR A 406 -25.94 21.30 -9.23
C THR A 406 -26.23 22.80 -9.21
N ARG A 407 -26.24 23.42 -8.02
CA ARG A 407 -26.40 24.88 -7.85
C ARG A 407 -25.15 25.68 -8.19
N VAL A 408 -23.97 25.05 -8.24
CA VAL A 408 -22.67 25.75 -8.39
C VAL A 408 -21.88 25.33 -9.62
N LEU A 409 -22.43 24.45 -10.46
CA LEU A 409 -21.84 24.05 -11.75
C LEU A 409 -22.65 24.62 -12.91
N ASN A 410 -21.98 25.31 -13.83
CA ASN A 410 -22.58 25.74 -15.09
C ASN A 410 -22.81 24.52 -16.00
N PRO A 411 -24.06 24.19 -16.39
CA PRO A 411 -24.33 22.98 -17.18
C PRO A 411 -23.64 22.95 -18.55
N ARG A 412 -23.40 24.12 -19.15
CA ARG A 412 -22.85 24.27 -20.51
C ARG A 412 -21.33 24.11 -20.53
N THR A 413 -20.62 24.91 -19.74
CA THR A 413 -19.14 24.90 -19.71
C THR A 413 -18.57 23.79 -18.83
N PHE A 414 -19.37 23.29 -17.89
CA PHE A 414 -18.96 22.34 -16.85
C PHE A 414 -17.85 22.89 -15.93
N ASP A 415 -18.02 24.17 -15.61
CA ASP A 415 -17.14 24.98 -14.78
C ASP A 415 -17.91 25.52 -13.56
N ILE A 416 -17.20 25.89 -12.50
CA ILE A 416 -17.81 26.53 -11.33
C ILE A 416 -18.44 27.88 -11.69
N ASP A 417 -19.69 28.06 -11.28
CA ASP A 417 -20.39 29.35 -11.25
C ASP A 417 -20.09 30.03 -9.92
N LEU A 418 -19.30 31.12 -9.97
CA LEU A 418 -18.84 31.84 -8.78
C LEU A 418 -19.96 32.67 -8.13
N ASP A 419 -20.88 33.21 -8.91
CA ASP A 419 -21.96 34.03 -8.37
C ASP A 419 -22.98 33.15 -7.65
N SER A 420 -23.33 32.01 -8.25
CA SER A 420 -24.19 31.01 -7.60
C SER A 420 -23.52 30.35 -6.38
N TYR A 421 -22.20 30.11 -6.41
CA TYR A 421 -21.42 29.64 -5.25
C TYR A 421 -21.45 30.64 -4.09
N ASN A 422 -21.12 31.91 -4.35
CA ASN A 422 -21.05 32.96 -3.33
C ASN A 422 -22.43 33.24 -2.67
N ASN A 423 -23.52 33.05 -3.42
CA ASN A 423 -24.89 33.24 -2.93
C ASN A 423 -25.48 32.00 -2.22
N TYR A 424 -24.90 30.80 -2.39
CA TYR A 424 -25.40 29.58 -1.76
C TYR A 424 -24.69 29.27 -0.45
N SER A 425 -23.46 28.75 -0.49
CA SER A 425 -22.69 28.35 0.69
C SER A 425 -21.24 28.00 0.34
N LYS A 426 -20.33 28.18 1.30
CA LYS A 426 -19.04 27.47 1.29
C LYS A 426 -19.25 25.97 1.55
N ILE A 427 -18.27 25.15 1.16
CA ILE A 427 -18.24 23.73 1.50
C ILE A 427 -17.68 23.56 2.91
N TYR A 428 -18.39 22.76 3.71
CA TYR A 428 -17.95 22.24 4.99
C TYR A 428 -17.74 20.73 4.91
N LEU A 429 -16.83 20.22 5.74
CA LEU A 429 -16.44 18.82 5.84
C LEU A 429 -16.63 18.36 7.29
N SER A 430 -16.76 17.04 7.50
CA SER A 430 -16.58 16.48 8.85
C SER A 430 -15.18 16.81 9.37
N ILE A 431 -15.05 16.94 10.70
CA ILE A 431 -13.78 17.35 11.30
C ILE A 431 -12.67 16.31 11.05
N THR A 432 -13.03 15.03 11.06
CA THR A 432 -12.13 13.92 10.73
C THR A 432 -11.62 14.05 9.30
N PHE A 433 -12.50 14.27 8.32
CA PHE A 433 -12.12 14.40 6.91
C PHE A 433 -11.28 15.67 6.64
N ALA A 434 -11.54 16.77 7.36
CA ALA A 434 -10.72 17.98 7.28
C ALA A 434 -9.28 17.75 7.80
N PHE A 435 -9.12 17.04 8.92
CA PHE A 435 -7.80 16.71 9.47
C PHE A 435 -7.09 15.59 8.70
N GLU A 436 -7.81 14.65 8.08
CA GLU A 436 -7.23 13.64 7.18
C GLU A 436 -6.47 14.29 6.01
N TYR A 437 -7.02 15.36 5.42
CA TYR A 437 -6.32 16.15 4.40
C TYR A 437 -5.07 16.86 4.97
N GLY A 438 -5.15 17.42 6.17
CA GLY A 438 -3.98 17.96 6.87
C GLY A 438 -2.89 16.90 7.10
N LEU A 439 -3.25 15.75 7.65
CA LEU A 439 -2.34 14.63 7.88
C LEU A 439 -1.77 14.05 6.59
N SER A 440 -2.51 14.07 5.48
CA SER A 440 -2.01 13.74 4.15
C SER A 440 -0.90 14.70 3.69
N PHE A 441 -1.06 16.01 3.91
CA PHE A 441 -0.01 17.01 3.63
C PHE A 441 1.24 16.78 4.48
N ALA A 442 1.07 16.44 5.76
CA ALA A 442 2.18 16.10 6.65
C ALA A 442 2.89 14.81 6.23
N THR A 443 2.14 13.75 5.93
CA THR A 443 2.65 12.45 5.47
C THR A 443 3.55 12.60 4.25
N LEU A 444 3.13 13.42 3.29
CA LEU A 444 3.88 13.63 2.06
C LEU A 444 5.20 14.37 2.28
N THR A 445 5.16 15.48 3.02
CA THR A 445 6.38 16.27 3.28
C THR A 445 7.34 15.54 4.21
N ALA A 446 6.81 14.81 5.20
CA ALA A 446 7.56 13.89 6.02
C ALA A 446 8.18 12.77 5.18
N THR A 447 7.49 12.23 4.18
CA THR A 447 8.02 11.18 3.30
C THR A 447 9.29 11.65 2.59
N ILE A 448 9.29 12.87 2.04
CA ILE A 448 10.48 13.45 1.42
C ILE A 448 11.61 13.63 2.45
N SER A 449 11.37 14.35 3.56
CA SER A 449 12.45 14.66 4.50
C SER A 449 12.96 13.43 5.25
N HIS A 450 12.09 12.48 5.61
CA HIS A 450 12.49 11.21 6.23
C HIS A 450 13.35 10.36 5.28
N VAL A 451 12.94 10.18 4.01
CA VAL A 451 13.76 9.40 3.05
C VAL A 451 15.09 10.09 2.75
N VAL A 452 15.11 11.42 2.62
CA VAL A 452 16.36 12.18 2.43
C VAL A 452 17.31 12.06 3.63
N LEU A 453 16.79 12.10 4.86
CA LEU A 453 17.60 12.06 6.09
C LEU A 453 18.07 10.65 6.47
N PHE A 454 17.20 9.63 6.35
CA PHE A 454 17.49 8.26 6.81
C PHE A 454 17.98 7.32 5.69
N HIS A 455 17.68 7.61 4.43
CA HIS A 455 18.06 6.76 3.28
C HIS A 455 18.85 7.50 2.20
N GLY A 456 19.06 8.82 2.35
CA GLY A 456 19.74 9.66 1.36
C GLY A 456 21.13 9.16 0.98
N ASP A 457 21.96 8.76 1.95
CA ASP A 457 23.30 8.22 1.67
C ASP A 457 23.25 6.91 0.90
N MET A 458 22.38 5.97 1.29
CA MET A 458 22.22 4.70 0.58
C MET A 458 21.82 4.92 -0.88
N ILE A 459 20.88 5.85 -1.12
CA ILE A 459 20.42 6.24 -2.47
C ILE A 459 21.58 6.89 -3.24
N LEU A 460 22.28 7.86 -2.65
CA LEU A 460 23.42 8.56 -3.27
C LEU A 460 24.60 7.64 -3.56
N GLN A 461 24.92 6.70 -2.66
CA GLN A 461 25.94 5.67 -2.87
C GLN A 461 25.54 4.75 -4.02
N THR A 462 24.29 4.27 -4.04
CA THR A 462 23.76 3.41 -5.12
C THR A 462 23.79 4.13 -6.46
N TRP A 463 23.45 5.42 -6.49
CA TRP A 463 23.55 6.27 -7.68
C TRP A 463 25.00 6.44 -8.15
N ARG A 464 25.93 6.83 -7.25
CA ARG A 464 27.36 7.02 -7.58
C ARG A 464 28.03 5.72 -8.05
N LYS A 465 27.75 4.60 -7.39
CA LYS A 465 28.25 3.26 -7.75
C LYS A 465 27.68 2.81 -9.10
N THR A 466 26.42 3.17 -9.40
CA THR A 466 25.79 2.92 -10.71
C THR A 466 26.51 3.61 -11.86
N THR A 467 27.06 4.80 -11.64
CA THR A 467 27.82 5.54 -12.67
C THR A 467 29.30 5.13 -12.79
N ARG A 468 29.87 4.35 -11.84
CA ARG A 468 31.34 4.19 -11.72
C ARG A 468 31.89 2.79 -11.42
N ALA A 469 31.09 1.78 -11.06
CA ALA A 469 31.60 0.48 -10.60
C ALA A 469 31.25 -0.70 -11.55
N PRO A 470 32.13 -1.73 -11.67
CA PRO A 470 31.81 -2.96 -12.40
C PRO A 470 30.71 -3.79 -11.72
N LYS A 471 29.97 -4.58 -12.50
CA LYS A 471 28.61 -5.07 -12.19
C LYS A 471 28.46 -6.11 -11.06
N GLU A 472 29.55 -6.63 -10.48
CA GLU A 472 29.52 -7.97 -9.85
C GLU A 472 29.40 -8.02 -8.31
N GLN A 473 29.68 -6.96 -7.55
CA GLN A 473 29.95 -7.05 -6.11
C GLN A 473 28.87 -6.49 -5.13
N LEU A 474 27.66 -6.16 -5.59
CA LEU A 474 26.67 -5.39 -4.81
C LEU A 474 25.25 -6.02 -4.77
N GLY A 475 25.16 -7.32 -4.50
CA GLY A 475 23.85 -7.99 -4.37
C GLY A 475 23.90 -9.17 -3.40
N ASP A 476 22.76 -9.44 -2.75
CA ASP A 476 22.57 -10.63 -1.92
C ASP A 476 22.73 -11.94 -2.72
N VAL A 477 22.67 -13.07 -2.03
CA VAL A 477 22.68 -14.40 -2.65
C VAL A 477 21.62 -14.52 -3.76
N HIS A 478 20.42 -13.96 -3.56
CA HIS A 478 19.35 -14.00 -4.54
C HIS A 478 19.67 -13.20 -5.81
N THR A 479 20.23 -12.00 -5.66
CA THR A 479 20.64 -11.14 -6.79
C THR A 479 21.79 -11.77 -7.58
N ARG A 480 22.75 -12.41 -6.90
CA ARG A 480 23.84 -13.15 -7.55
C ARG A 480 23.31 -14.32 -8.39
N ILE A 481 22.39 -15.13 -7.84
CA ILE A 481 21.73 -16.23 -8.58
C ILE A 481 20.96 -15.69 -9.78
N MET A 482 20.14 -14.66 -9.59
CA MET A 482 19.31 -14.09 -10.67
C MET A 482 20.14 -13.52 -11.82
N LYS A 483 21.26 -12.84 -11.53
CA LYS A 483 22.18 -12.30 -12.55
C LYS A 483 23.01 -13.38 -13.25
N ARG A 484 23.30 -14.50 -12.58
CA ARG A 484 24.04 -15.63 -13.15
C ARG A 484 23.19 -16.48 -14.11
N ASN A 485 21.93 -16.73 -13.73
CA ASN A 485 21.08 -17.70 -14.42
C ASN A 485 20.15 -17.09 -15.48
N TYR A 486 19.83 -15.79 -15.39
CA TYR A 486 18.83 -15.16 -16.26
C TYR A 486 19.25 -13.82 -16.84
N GLU A 487 18.88 -13.62 -18.11
CA GLU A 487 18.96 -12.32 -18.75
C GLU A 487 17.94 -11.33 -18.15
N GLN A 488 18.44 -10.16 -17.76
CA GLN A 488 17.61 -9.07 -17.27
C GLN A 488 16.75 -8.48 -18.40
N VAL A 489 15.59 -7.90 -18.03
CA VAL A 489 14.77 -7.15 -18.99
C VAL A 489 15.52 -5.88 -19.41
N PRO A 490 15.71 -5.62 -20.72
CA PRO A 490 16.35 -4.40 -21.21
C PRO A 490 15.58 -3.14 -20.79
N GLU A 491 16.30 -2.10 -20.38
CA GLU A 491 15.69 -0.84 -19.91
C GLU A 491 14.85 -0.16 -21.02
N TRP A 492 15.24 -0.32 -22.29
CA TRP A 492 14.51 0.26 -23.43
C TRP A 492 13.07 -0.28 -23.59
N TRP A 493 12.75 -1.47 -23.06
CA TRP A 493 11.37 -1.99 -23.08
C TRP A 493 10.44 -1.08 -22.26
N PHE A 494 10.87 -0.70 -21.05
CA PHE A 494 10.11 0.19 -20.17
C PHE A 494 10.03 1.62 -20.72
N VAL A 495 11.13 2.15 -21.28
CA VAL A 495 11.15 3.48 -21.92
C VAL A 495 10.23 3.54 -23.13
N THR A 496 10.16 2.48 -23.93
CA THR A 496 9.27 2.42 -25.10
C THR A 496 7.80 2.42 -24.68
N ILE A 497 7.42 1.66 -23.65
CA ILE A 497 6.06 1.68 -23.10
C ILE A 497 5.73 3.06 -22.53
N LEU A 498 6.66 3.68 -21.78
CA LEU A 498 6.46 5.01 -21.21
C LEU A 498 6.14 6.03 -22.31
N ILE A 499 6.98 6.14 -23.35
CA ILE A 499 6.77 7.08 -24.47
C ILE A 499 5.43 6.80 -25.18
N LEU A 500 5.11 5.53 -25.45
CA LEU A 500 3.88 5.15 -26.13
C LEU A 500 2.65 5.50 -25.28
N MET A 501 2.68 5.26 -23.97
CA MET A 501 1.54 5.55 -23.09
C MET A 501 1.36 7.04 -22.79
N VAL A 502 2.45 7.83 -22.80
CA VAL A 502 2.36 9.30 -22.80
C VAL A 502 1.67 9.79 -24.07
N ALA A 503 2.01 9.24 -25.24
CA ALA A 503 1.33 9.57 -26.50
C ALA A 503 -0.17 9.19 -26.47
N VAL A 504 -0.51 8.01 -25.93
CA VAL A 504 -1.91 7.58 -25.76
C VAL A 504 -2.68 8.52 -24.79
N ALA A 505 -2.07 8.91 -23.68
CA ALA A 505 -2.66 9.84 -22.71
C ALA A 505 -2.95 11.23 -23.34
N LEU A 506 -2.00 11.75 -24.13
CA LEU A 506 -2.16 13.00 -24.88
C LEU A 506 -3.33 12.92 -25.88
N VAL A 507 -3.43 11.81 -26.63
CA VAL A 507 -4.54 11.56 -27.57
C VAL A 507 -5.88 11.45 -26.83
N ALA A 508 -5.94 10.75 -25.70
CA ALA A 508 -7.16 10.62 -24.89
C ALA A 508 -7.69 11.97 -24.39
N CYS A 509 -6.82 12.90 -24.03
CA CYS A 509 -7.22 14.19 -23.47
C CYS A 509 -7.51 15.26 -24.54
N GLU A 510 -6.69 15.38 -25.60
CA GLU A 510 -6.82 16.48 -26.58
C GLU A 510 -7.69 16.09 -27.80
N CYS A 511 -7.62 14.86 -28.31
CA CYS A 511 -8.24 14.50 -29.61
C CYS A 511 -9.76 14.27 -29.54
N PHE A 512 -10.34 14.06 -28.36
CA PHE A 512 -11.78 13.81 -28.16
C PHE A 512 -12.55 15.05 -27.72
N GLY A 513 -12.26 16.21 -28.31
CA GLY A 513 -12.96 17.46 -28.02
C GLY A 513 -12.81 17.95 -26.58
N LYS A 514 -11.69 17.62 -25.92
CA LYS A 514 -11.36 18.00 -24.53
C LYS A 514 -12.39 17.56 -23.48
N GLN A 515 -13.09 16.43 -23.71
CA GLN A 515 -14.06 15.86 -22.76
C GLN A 515 -13.47 15.63 -21.35
N LEU A 516 -12.18 15.28 -21.25
CA LEU A 516 -11.49 15.07 -19.97
C LEU A 516 -11.03 16.37 -19.28
N GLN A 517 -11.27 17.54 -19.89
CA GLN A 517 -10.86 18.90 -19.45
C GLN A 517 -9.34 19.14 -19.27
N LEU A 518 -8.51 18.11 -19.06
CA LEU A 518 -7.07 18.23 -18.81
C LEU A 518 -6.28 18.57 -20.08
N PRO A 519 -5.51 19.68 -20.12
CA PRO A 519 -4.64 20.00 -21.25
C PRO A 519 -3.32 19.19 -21.22
N TRP A 520 -2.64 19.10 -22.37
CA TRP A 520 -1.38 18.37 -22.57
C TRP A 520 -0.29 18.65 -21.50
N TRP A 521 -0.14 19.90 -21.05
CA TRP A 521 0.87 20.27 -20.05
C TRP A 521 0.56 19.66 -18.67
N GLY A 522 -0.72 19.45 -18.36
CA GLY A 522 -1.17 18.84 -17.13
C GLY A 522 -0.72 17.38 -17.02
N ILE A 523 -0.73 16.65 -18.14
CA ILE A 523 -0.20 15.28 -18.22
C ILE A 523 1.30 15.26 -17.94
N LEU A 524 2.08 16.16 -18.56
CA LEU A 524 3.53 16.21 -18.32
C LEU A 524 3.86 16.58 -16.86
N LEU A 525 3.06 17.45 -16.24
CA LEU A 525 3.22 17.82 -14.84
C LEU A 525 2.85 16.66 -13.89
N SER A 526 1.75 15.95 -14.11
CA SER A 526 1.37 14.79 -13.27
C SER A 526 2.40 13.65 -13.37
N LEU A 527 2.95 13.42 -14.56
CA LEU A 527 4.06 12.47 -14.76
C LEU A 527 5.34 12.90 -14.03
N THR A 528 5.63 14.21 -14.00
CA THR A 528 6.79 14.74 -13.26
C THR A 528 6.64 14.52 -11.75
N ILE A 529 5.43 14.72 -11.21
CA ILE A 529 5.11 14.42 -9.81
C ILE A 529 5.27 12.92 -9.53
N ALA A 530 4.68 12.06 -10.37
CA ALA A 530 4.78 10.61 -10.24
C ALA A 530 6.25 10.14 -10.19
N LEU A 531 7.09 10.64 -11.09
CA LEU A 531 8.53 10.33 -11.13
C LEU A 531 9.23 10.70 -9.81
N VAL A 532 8.97 11.88 -9.26
CA VAL A 532 9.62 12.36 -8.02
C VAL A 532 9.20 11.53 -6.80
N PHE A 533 7.91 11.20 -6.69
CA PHE A 533 7.38 10.55 -5.49
C PHE A 533 7.45 9.01 -5.50
N THR A 534 7.63 8.37 -6.67
CA THR A 534 7.71 6.89 -6.74
C THR A 534 8.83 6.32 -5.88
N LEU A 535 10.03 6.92 -5.88
CA LEU A 535 11.15 6.40 -5.10
C LEU A 535 10.95 6.57 -3.58
N PRO A 536 10.62 7.76 -3.02
CA PRO A 536 10.37 7.90 -1.58
C PRO A 536 9.26 7.00 -1.05
N ILE A 537 8.11 6.94 -1.75
CA ILE A 537 6.98 6.08 -1.34
C ILE A 537 7.37 4.60 -1.43
N GLY A 538 8.06 4.22 -2.52
CA GLY A 538 8.54 2.86 -2.72
C GLY A 538 9.53 2.40 -1.65
N VAL A 539 10.41 3.28 -1.15
CA VAL A 539 11.32 2.96 -0.05
C VAL A 539 10.55 2.68 1.24
N ILE A 540 9.55 3.49 1.58
CA ILE A 540 8.71 3.25 2.78
C ILE A 540 7.92 1.96 2.63
N GLN A 541 7.23 1.75 1.50
CA GLN A 541 6.44 0.55 1.28
C GLN A 541 7.29 -0.73 1.25
N ALA A 542 8.44 -0.72 0.56
CA ALA A 542 9.33 -1.89 0.44
C ALA A 542 10.04 -2.28 1.74
N THR A 543 10.07 -1.41 2.74
CA THR A 543 10.70 -1.68 4.06
C THR A 543 9.68 -1.91 5.18
N THR A 544 8.49 -1.30 5.09
CA THR A 544 7.49 -1.28 6.18
C THR A 544 6.16 -1.92 5.82
N ASN A 545 5.91 -2.25 4.55
CA ASN A 545 4.62 -2.68 3.99
C ASN A 545 3.49 -1.63 4.03
N ILE A 546 3.72 -0.44 4.60
CA ILE A 546 2.71 0.63 4.65
C ILE A 546 2.70 1.38 3.32
N LYS A 547 1.53 1.47 2.69
CA LYS A 547 1.29 2.26 1.48
C LYS A 547 0.99 3.70 1.88
N THR A 548 1.56 4.67 1.17
CA THR A 548 1.25 6.10 1.35
C THR A 548 0.75 6.68 0.03
N GLY A 549 -0.29 7.53 0.10
CA GLY A 549 -1.02 8.02 -1.07
C GLY A 549 -0.51 9.37 -1.62
N LEU A 550 -0.74 9.62 -2.92
CA LEU A 550 -0.48 10.90 -3.60
C LEU A 550 -1.76 11.61 -4.07
N ASN A 551 -2.94 11.06 -3.75
CA ASN A 551 -4.24 11.59 -4.15
C ASN A 551 -4.34 13.11 -3.90
N VAL A 552 -4.27 13.47 -2.62
CA VAL A 552 -4.53 14.82 -2.12
C VAL A 552 -3.59 15.87 -2.72
N ILE A 553 -2.30 15.57 -2.91
CA ILE A 553 -1.37 16.57 -3.48
C ILE A 553 -1.55 16.76 -4.98
N SER A 554 -1.91 15.70 -5.70
CA SER A 554 -2.11 15.78 -7.15
C SER A 554 -3.33 16.66 -7.41
N GLU A 555 -4.40 16.41 -6.65
CA GLU A 555 -5.64 17.19 -6.61
C GLU A 555 -5.42 18.65 -6.16
N LEU A 556 -4.57 18.90 -5.15
CA LEU A 556 -4.17 20.24 -4.68
C LEU A 556 -3.41 21.04 -5.75
N ILE A 557 -2.39 20.45 -6.37
CA ILE A 557 -1.52 21.17 -7.33
C ILE A 557 -2.32 21.60 -8.54
N ILE A 558 -3.05 20.68 -9.18
CA ILE A 558 -3.86 21.03 -10.35
C ILE A 558 -5.05 21.92 -9.98
N GLY A 559 -5.63 21.76 -8.78
CA GLY A 559 -6.70 22.63 -8.29
C GLY A 559 -6.28 24.09 -8.10
N TYR A 560 -5.01 24.37 -7.80
CA TYR A 560 -4.48 25.75 -7.78
C TYR A 560 -4.14 26.29 -9.18
N ILE A 561 -3.59 25.47 -10.07
CA ILE A 561 -3.13 25.91 -11.40
C ILE A 561 -4.29 26.01 -12.40
N TYR A 562 -5.29 25.13 -12.27
CA TYR A 562 -6.43 25.00 -13.19
C TYR A 562 -7.75 24.78 -12.42
N PRO A 563 -8.17 25.77 -11.60
CA PRO A 563 -9.34 25.67 -10.73
C PRO A 563 -10.67 25.59 -11.51
N GLY A 564 -11.69 25.01 -10.88
CA GLY A 564 -13.07 25.00 -11.40
C GLY A 564 -13.34 23.91 -12.45
N LYS A 565 -12.41 22.95 -12.63
CA LYS A 565 -12.42 21.93 -13.69
C LYS A 565 -12.40 20.52 -13.08
N PRO A 566 -13.55 19.95 -12.68
CA PRO A 566 -13.61 18.68 -11.95
C PRO A 566 -12.95 17.51 -12.68
N LEU A 567 -13.17 17.37 -13.99
CA LEU A 567 -12.62 16.24 -14.75
C LEU A 567 -11.10 16.37 -14.92
N ALA A 568 -10.60 17.59 -15.13
CA ALA A 568 -9.16 17.83 -15.21
C ALA A 568 -8.47 17.45 -13.89
N ASN A 569 -9.10 17.76 -12.75
CA ASN A 569 -8.57 17.45 -11.44
C ASN A 569 -8.43 15.93 -11.21
N VAL A 570 -9.50 15.16 -11.43
CA VAL A 570 -9.47 13.70 -11.24
C VAL A 570 -8.61 12.96 -12.28
N VAL A 571 -8.54 13.43 -13.53
CA VAL A 571 -7.67 12.84 -14.56
C VAL A 571 -6.20 13.10 -14.22
N PHE A 572 -5.85 14.30 -13.74
CA PHE A 572 -4.51 14.61 -13.27
C PHE A 572 -4.12 13.77 -12.04
N LYS A 573 -5.04 13.61 -11.07
CA LYS A 573 -4.89 12.72 -9.91
C LYS A 573 -4.55 11.30 -10.33
N ILE A 574 -5.34 10.69 -11.21
CA ILE A 574 -5.10 9.30 -11.63
C ILE A 574 -3.74 9.19 -12.35
N TYR A 575 -3.41 10.08 -13.30
CA TYR A 575 -2.09 10.04 -13.94
C TYR A 575 -0.91 10.25 -12.96
N GLY A 576 -1.09 11.07 -11.91
CA GLY A 576 -0.06 11.35 -10.90
C GLY A 576 0.05 10.31 -9.79
N HIS A 577 -1.05 9.64 -9.40
CA HIS A 577 -1.11 8.73 -8.27
C HIS A 577 -1.25 7.25 -8.66
N ASP A 578 -2.23 6.88 -9.50
CA ASP A 578 -2.45 5.48 -9.91
C ASP A 578 -1.19 4.96 -10.63
N SER A 579 -0.58 5.77 -11.51
CA SER A 579 0.67 5.37 -12.17
C SER A 579 1.81 5.03 -11.18
N VAL A 580 1.85 5.66 -10.00
CA VAL A 580 2.80 5.32 -8.91
C VAL A 580 2.38 4.04 -8.20
N LEU A 581 1.10 3.86 -7.86
CA LEU A 581 0.62 2.62 -7.23
C LEU A 581 0.86 1.40 -8.13
N GLN A 582 0.55 1.49 -9.42
CA GLN A 582 0.82 0.43 -10.39
C GLN A 582 2.33 0.17 -10.52
N ALA A 583 3.16 1.22 -10.58
CA ALA A 583 4.61 1.05 -10.59
C ALA A 583 5.13 0.27 -9.37
N LEU A 584 4.64 0.59 -8.18
CA LEU A 584 5.01 -0.09 -6.93
C LEU A 584 4.46 -1.52 -6.87
N ALA A 585 3.27 -1.78 -7.40
CA ALA A 585 2.74 -3.14 -7.56
C ALA A 585 3.63 -3.98 -8.48
N PHE A 586 4.00 -3.46 -9.66
CA PHE A 586 4.89 -4.16 -10.59
C PHE A 586 6.28 -4.41 -9.98
N LEU A 587 6.81 -3.47 -9.20
CA LEU A 587 8.07 -3.63 -8.48
C LEU A 587 8.00 -4.70 -7.37
N SER A 588 6.88 -4.75 -6.63
CA SER A 588 6.62 -5.82 -5.65
C SER A 588 6.62 -7.19 -6.32
N ASP A 589 5.88 -7.33 -7.42
CA ASP A 589 5.86 -8.56 -8.23
C ASP A 589 7.25 -8.93 -8.79
N PHE A 590 8.04 -7.96 -9.26
CA PHE A 590 9.42 -8.23 -9.69
C PHE A 590 10.29 -8.73 -8.53
N LYS A 591 10.09 -8.23 -7.31
CA LYS A 591 10.77 -8.75 -6.10
C LYS A 591 10.28 -10.16 -5.76
N LEU A 592 8.99 -10.45 -5.87
CA LEU A 592 8.46 -11.81 -5.73
C LEU A 592 9.10 -12.77 -6.77
N GLY A 593 9.16 -12.37 -8.04
CA GLY A 593 9.83 -13.12 -9.10
C GLY A 593 11.33 -13.34 -8.83
N HIS A 594 12.00 -12.35 -8.24
CA HIS A 594 13.40 -12.42 -7.80
C HIS A 594 13.61 -13.41 -6.65
N TYR A 595 12.68 -13.48 -5.69
CA TYR A 595 12.69 -14.49 -4.62
C TYR A 595 12.39 -15.89 -5.16
N MET A 596 11.41 -16.02 -6.05
CA MET A 596 10.92 -17.29 -6.61
C MET A 596 11.70 -17.80 -7.84
N LYS A 597 12.77 -17.10 -8.24
CA LYS A 597 13.68 -17.47 -9.35
C LYS A 597 12.99 -17.58 -10.71
N ILE A 598 12.07 -16.65 -10.98
CA ILE A 598 11.35 -16.56 -12.24
C ILE A 598 12.17 -15.73 -13.25
N PRO A 599 12.36 -16.19 -14.50
CA PRO A 599 13.07 -15.41 -15.52
C PRO A 599 12.48 -13.99 -15.67
N PRO A 600 13.27 -12.90 -15.53
CA PRO A 600 12.73 -11.54 -15.51
C PRO A 600 11.96 -11.14 -16.78
N LYS A 601 12.39 -11.63 -17.95
CA LYS A 601 11.67 -11.44 -19.23
C LYS A 601 10.29 -12.09 -19.22
N SER A 602 10.16 -13.27 -18.60
CA SER A 602 8.88 -13.97 -18.47
C SER A 602 7.92 -13.26 -17.50
N MET A 603 8.44 -12.74 -16.38
CA MET A 603 7.67 -11.89 -15.45
C MET A 603 7.10 -10.67 -16.18
N PHE A 604 7.95 -9.92 -16.88
CA PHE A 604 7.55 -8.74 -17.63
C PHE A 604 6.44 -9.03 -18.65
N ILE A 605 6.57 -10.10 -19.44
CA ILE A 605 5.56 -10.48 -20.46
C ILE A 605 4.23 -10.86 -19.80
N ALA A 606 4.26 -11.64 -18.71
CA ALA A 606 3.06 -12.06 -18.01
C ALA A 606 2.32 -10.88 -17.36
N GLN A 607 3.06 -9.96 -16.73
CA GLN A 607 2.50 -8.71 -16.22
C GLN A 607 1.90 -7.88 -17.35
N LEU A 608 2.68 -7.59 -18.40
CA LEU A 608 2.28 -6.71 -19.50
C LEU A 608 0.95 -7.16 -20.14
N VAL A 609 0.83 -8.45 -20.46
CA VAL A 609 -0.41 -8.99 -21.02
C VAL A 609 -1.51 -9.04 -19.97
N GLY A 610 -1.18 -9.38 -18.71
CA GLY A 610 -2.11 -9.34 -17.58
C GLY A 610 -2.75 -7.97 -17.37
N THR A 611 -1.98 -6.88 -17.36
CA THR A 611 -2.50 -5.52 -17.21
C THR A 611 -3.35 -5.09 -18.41
N VAL A 612 -2.95 -5.40 -19.64
CA VAL A 612 -3.77 -5.08 -20.84
C VAL A 612 -5.11 -5.82 -20.80
N VAL A 613 -5.11 -7.10 -20.44
CA VAL A 613 -6.33 -7.92 -20.32
C VAL A 613 -7.20 -7.43 -19.16
N ALA A 614 -6.62 -7.23 -17.97
CA ALA A 614 -7.33 -6.69 -16.82
C ALA A 614 -7.97 -5.34 -17.14
N SER A 615 -7.20 -4.35 -17.61
CA SER A 615 -7.69 -3.01 -17.98
C SER A 615 -8.87 -3.08 -18.96
N SER A 616 -8.81 -4.01 -19.91
CA SER A 616 -9.89 -4.22 -20.90
C SER A 616 -11.14 -4.86 -20.30
N VAL A 617 -11.00 -5.82 -19.39
CA VAL A 617 -12.13 -6.44 -18.68
C VAL A 617 -12.76 -5.48 -17.67
N TYR A 618 -11.94 -4.73 -16.92
CA TYR A 618 -12.38 -3.66 -16.02
C TYR A 618 -13.21 -2.61 -16.79
N PHE A 619 -12.66 -2.07 -17.89
CA PHE A 619 -13.39 -1.15 -18.76
C PHE A 619 -14.69 -1.74 -19.31
N ALA A 620 -14.65 -2.96 -19.87
CA ALA A 620 -15.83 -3.58 -20.49
C ALA A 620 -16.95 -3.87 -19.47
N THR A 621 -16.58 -4.34 -18.28
CA THR A 621 -17.54 -4.64 -17.19
C THR A 621 -18.23 -3.38 -16.73
N SER A 622 -17.48 -2.31 -16.47
CA SER A 622 -18.04 -1.01 -16.07
C SER A 622 -18.85 -0.36 -17.18
N TRP A 623 -18.39 -0.41 -18.43
CA TRP A 623 -19.13 0.14 -19.55
C TRP A 623 -20.48 -0.56 -19.73
N TRP A 624 -20.52 -1.89 -19.57
CA TRP A 624 -21.74 -2.69 -19.58
C TRP A 624 -22.70 -2.32 -18.43
N LEU A 625 -22.21 -2.25 -17.18
CA LEU A 625 -23.04 -1.91 -16.02
C LEU A 625 -23.59 -0.47 -16.10
N LEU A 626 -22.74 0.51 -16.41
CA LEU A 626 -23.08 1.93 -16.58
C LEU A 626 -23.91 2.24 -17.85
N THR A 627 -24.29 1.23 -18.63
CA THR A 627 -25.21 1.37 -19.78
C THR A 627 -26.43 0.45 -19.70
N SER A 628 -26.41 -0.58 -18.85
CA SER A 628 -27.50 -1.54 -18.69
C SER A 628 -28.35 -1.32 -17.43
N ILE A 629 -27.79 -0.67 -16.39
CA ILE A 629 -28.47 -0.39 -15.12
C ILE A 629 -28.87 1.08 -15.09
N GLU A 630 -30.18 1.34 -15.09
CA GLU A 630 -30.75 2.68 -14.96
C GLU A 630 -30.54 3.22 -13.54
N ASN A 631 -30.19 4.51 -13.43
CA ASN A 631 -29.93 5.23 -12.18
C ASN A 631 -28.89 4.56 -11.24
N ILE A 632 -27.94 3.79 -11.80
CA ILE A 632 -26.81 3.25 -11.04
C ILE A 632 -26.08 4.34 -10.24
N CYS A 633 -25.72 4.04 -8.99
CA CYS A 633 -25.11 4.97 -8.02
C CYS A 633 -26.02 6.09 -7.47
N ASP A 634 -27.27 6.24 -7.89
CA ASP A 634 -28.19 7.25 -7.33
C ASP A 634 -29.15 6.62 -6.31
N GLU A 635 -28.80 6.69 -5.02
CA GLU A 635 -29.62 6.14 -3.93
C GLU A 635 -31.03 6.75 -3.83
N THR A 636 -31.28 7.92 -4.43
CA THR A 636 -32.58 8.60 -4.37
C THR A 636 -33.56 8.13 -5.45
N LEU A 637 -33.03 7.73 -6.61
CA LEU A 637 -33.80 7.23 -7.75
C LEU A 637 -33.80 5.70 -7.87
N LEU A 638 -32.88 5.02 -7.19
CA LEU A 638 -32.85 3.56 -7.13
C LEU A 638 -34.03 2.98 -6.33
N PRO A 639 -34.54 1.79 -6.71
CA PRO A 639 -35.51 1.05 -5.88
C PRO A 639 -34.97 0.82 -4.46
N LYS A 640 -35.83 0.94 -3.44
CA LYS A 640 -35.44 0.67 -2.05
C LYS A 640 -34.88 -0.75 -1.91
N GLY A 641 -33.67 -0.86 -1.35
CA GLY A 641 -32.92 -2.13 -1.28
C GLY A 641 -32.15 -2.50 -2.54
N SER A 642 -32.07 -1.62 -3.54
CA SER A 642 -31.16 -1.79 -4.69
C SER A 642 -29.72 -1.90 -4.20
N PRO A 643 -28.97 -2.91 -4.64
CA PRO A 643 -27.61 -3.14 -4.19
C PRO A 643 -26.57 -2.31 -4.95
N TRP A 644 -26.98 -1.34 -5.79
CA TRP A 644 -26.12 -0.67 -6.79
C TRP A 644 -25.70 0.76 -6.41
N THR A 645 -25.21 0.94 -5.17
CA THR A 645 -24.97 2.28 -4.59
C THR A 645 -23.55 2.82 -4.71
N CYS A 646 -22.60 2.04 -5.26
CA CYS A 646 -21.26 2.52 -5.66
C CYS A 646 -20.44 3.30 -4.59
N PRO A 647 -20.29 2.78 -3.35
CA PRO A 647 -19.77 3.56 -2.22
C PRO A 647 -18.35 4.10 -2.41
N GLY A 648 -17.49 3.43 -3.18
CA GLY A 648 -16.15 3.93 -3.49
C GLY A 648 -16.14 5.07 -4.50
N ASP A 649 -17.06 5.04 -5.47
CA ASP A 649 -17.19 6.08 -6.49
C ASP A 649 -17.83 7.36 -5.92
N ASP A 650 -18.69 7.27 -4.90
CA ASP A 650 -19.20 8.44 -4.17
C ASP A 650 -18.08 9.22 -3.44
N VAL A 651 -17.15 8.53 -2.77
CA VAL A 651 -15.98 9.21 -2.17
C VAL A 651 -15.11 9.88 -3.25
N PHE A 652 -14.94 9.23 -4.40
CA PHE A 652 -14.20 9.79 -5.53
C PHE A 652 -14.91 11.00 -6.16
N TYR A 653 -16.24 10.98 -6.22
CA TYR A 653 -17.10 12.09 -6.64
C TYR A 653 -16.99 13.28 -5.67
N ASN A 654 -17.15 13.05 -4.36
CA ASN A 654 -17.01 14.06 -3.31
C ASN A 654 -15.62 14.72 -3.32
N ALA A 655 -14.55 13.94 -3.54
CA ALA A 655 -13.21 14.50 -3.74
C ALA A 655 -13.13 15.41 -4.99
N SER A 656 -13.77 15.04 -6.10
CA SER A 656 -13.79 15.87 -7.33
C SER A 656 -14.45 17.24 -7.13
N ILE A 657 -15.42 17.33 -6.21
CA ILE A 657 -16.11 18.59 -5.85
C ILE A 657 -15.20 19.48 -5.01
N ILE A 658 -14.58 18.90 -3.97
CA ILE A 658 -13.64 19.56 -3.06
C ILE A 658 -12.46 20.17 -3.84
N TRP A 659 -11.76 19.33 -4.60
CA TRP A 659 -10.50 19.72 -5.23
C TRP A 659 -10.64 20.29 -6.63
N GLY A 660 -11.64 19.85 -7.39
CA GLY A 660 -11.83 20.22 -8.78
C GLY A 660 -12.81 21.38 -8.97
N VAL A 661 -14.01 21.29 -8.40
CA VAL A 661 -15.06 22.32 -8.56
C VAL A 661 -14.75 23.57 -7.73
N VAL A 662 -14.75 23.45 -6.40
CA VAL A 662 -14.53 24.59 -5.50
C VAL A 662 -13.05 24.98 -5.48
N GLY A 663 -12.19 23.97 -5.41
CA GLY A 663 -10.75 24.11 -5.53
C GLY A 663 -10.07 24.56 -4.24
N PRO A 664 -8.77 24.27 -4.09
CA PRO A 664 -8.04 24.45 -2.84
C PRO A 664 -7.94 25.90 -2.38
N GLN A 665 -7.96 26.88 -3.29
CA GLN A 665 -8.00 28.29 -2.91
C GLN A 665 -9.25 28.63 -2.07
N ARG A 666 -10.42 28.07 -2.41
CA ARG A 666 -11.70 28.32 -1.74
C ARG A 666 -11.98 27.36 -0.58
N MET A 667 -11.04 26.48 -0.25
CA MET A 667 -11.15 25.57 0.90
C MET A 667 -10.00 25.75 1.91
N PHE A 668 -8.76 25.79 1.42
CA PHE A 668 -7.54 25.81 2.23
C PHE A 668 -6.73 27.11 2.10
N ALA A 669 -7.18 28.13 1.37
CA ALA A 669 -6.56 29.46 1.41
C ALA A 669 -7.48 30.49 2.10
N LYS A 670 -7.15 31.78 1.98
CA LYS A 670 -7.85 32.89 2.67
C LYS A 670 -9.35 32.95 2.40
N ASP A 671 -9.77 32.44 1.24
CA ASP A 671 -11.16 32.49 0.79
C ASP A 671 -11.99 31.32 1.38
N GLY A 672 -11.34 30.29 1.92
CA GLY A 672 -11.96 29.06 2.43
C GLY A 672 -12.19 28.99 3.95
N VAL A 673 -12.54 27.80 4.42
CA VAL A 673 -12.85 27.50 5.83
C VAL A 673 -11.64 26.92 6.57
N TYR A 674 -10.73 26.22 5.88
CA TYR A 674 -9.68 25.39 6.45
C TYR A 674 -8.22 25.86 6.19
N PRO A 675 -7.89 27.17 6.24
CA PRO A 675 -6.53 27.63 5.92
C PRO A 675 -5.45 27.11 6.88
N GLY A 676 -5.84 26.68 8.09
CA GLY A 676 -4.95 26.07 9.07
C GLY A 676 -4.31 24.76 8.59
N MET A 677 -4.94 24.03 7.67
CA MET A 677 -4.43 22.71 7.22
C MET A 677 -3.09 22.81 6.49
N ASN A 678 -2.78 23.93 5.82
CA ASN A 678 -1.50 24.11 5.16
C ASN A 678 -0.29 24.06 6.12
N TRP A 679 -0.48 24.34 7.42
CA TRP A 679 0.61 24.21 8.40
C TRP A 679 1.13 22.77 8.53
N PHE A 680 0.32 21.78 8.18
CA PHE A 680 0.75 20.39 8.19
C PHE A 680 1.87 20.09 7.18
N PHE A 681 1.99 20.85 6.08
CA PHE A 681 3.17 20.78 5.21
C PHE A 681 4.47 21.13 5.94
N LEU A 682 4.44 22.15 6.80
CA LEU A 682 5.62 22.55 7.57
C LEU A 682 5.89 21.56 8.71
N ILE A 683 4.84 21.12 9.41
CA ILE A 683 4.94 20.11 10.48
C ILE A 683 5.53 18.81 9.93
N GLY A 684 5.00 18.29 8.82
CA GLY A 684 5.50 17.08 8.16
C GLY A 684 6.94 17.22 7.67
N LEU A 685 7.28 18.34 7.03
CA LEU A 685 8.65 18.59 6.57
C LEU A 685 9.66 18.58 7.72
N LEU A 686 9.33 19.20 8.85
CA LEU A 686 10.25 19.40 9.98
C LEU A 686 10.26 18.22 10.98
N ALA A 687 9.17 17.49 11.17
CA ALA A 687 9.04 16.46 12.20
C ALA A 687 10.07 15.29 12.12
N PRO A 688 10.57 14.87 10.93
CA PRO A 688 11.66 13.91 10.84
C PRO A 688 13.03 14.44 11.33
N ILE A 689 13.24 15.77 11.35
CA ILE A 689 14.55 16.36 11.68
C ILE A 689 14.94 16.12 13.16
N PRO A 690 14.07 16.36 14.17
CA PRO A 690 14.37 15.99 15.56
C PRO A 690 14.70 14.50 15.75
N VAL A 691 13.96 13.61 15.08
CA VAL A 691 14.17 12.16 15.17
C VAL A 691 15.54 11.77 14.60
N TRP A 692 15.90 12.34 13.45
CA TRP A 692 17.22 12.14 12.84
C TRP A 692 18.35 12.71 13.72
N LEU A 693 18.21 13.92 14.26
CA LEU A 693 19.20 14.49 15.18
C LEU A 693 19.37 13.64 16.46
N LEU A 694 18.29 13.05 16.98
CA LEU A 694 18.35 12.12 18.11
C LEU A 694 19.03 10.80 17.74
N SER A 695 18.78 10.25 16.54
CA SER A 695 19.46 9.02 16.08
C SER A 695 20.96 9.25 15.87
N CYS A 696 21.36 10.43 15.37
CA CYS A 696 22.75 10.87 15.28
C CYS A 696 23.42 11.04 16.65
N LYS A 697 22.71 11.60 17.63
CA LYS A 697 23.24 11.86 18.99
C LYS A 697 23.34 10.59 19.84
N PHE A 698 22.46 9.63 19.62
CA PHE A 698 22.36 8.39 20.42
C PHE A 698 22.44 7.13 19.54
N PRO A 699 23.58 6.88 18.84
CA PRO A 699 23.72 5.76 17.91
C PRO A 699 23.55 4.38 18.58
N ASN A 700 23.78 4.28 19.89
CA ASN A 700 23.57 3.06 20.68
C ASN A 700 22.07 2.70 20.84
N HIS A 701 21.15 3.66 20.66
CA HIS A 701 19.71 3.47 20.81
C HIS A 701 19.03 3.21 19.45
N LYS A 702 19.28 2.03 18.89
CA LYS A 702 18.79 1.59 17.56
C LYS A 702 17.27 1.73 17.35
N TRP A 703 16.47 1.74 18.43
CA TRP A 703 15.02 1.93 18.34
C TRP A 703 14.61 3.33 17.83
N ILE A 704 15.45 4.36 18.00
CA ILE A 704 15.18 5.72 17.52
C ILE A 704 15.16 5.76 15.98
N GLN A 705 16.00 4.94 15.32
CA GLN A 705 16.02 4.79 13.86
C GLN A 705 14.76 4.09 13.32
N LEU A 706 13.96 3.45 14.17
CA LEU A 706 12.70 2.79 13.79
C LEU A 706 11.48 3.73 13.91
N ILE A 707 11.67 4.98 14.32
CA ILE A 707 10.61 6.00 14.37
C ILE A 707 10.41 6.56 12.96
N ASN A 708 9.30 6.19 12.33
CA ASN A 708 8.95 6.57 10.98
C ASN A 708 7.79 7.59 11.02
N ILE A 709 8.16 8.87 11.05
CA ILE A 709 7.23 10.00 11.08
C ILE A 709 6.21 9.98 9.92
N PRO A 710 6.57 9.64 8.65
CA PRO A 710 5.57 9.42 7.60
C PRO A 710 4.46 8.45 7.98
N ILE A 711 4.79 7.32 8.62
CA ILE A 711 3.80 6.31 9.04
C ILE A 711 2.97 6.81 10.23
N ILE A 712 3.57 7.58 11.16
CA ILE A 712 2.83 8.23 12.25
C ILE A 712 1.84 9.27 11.68
N ALA A 713 2.24 10.08 10.70
CA ALA A 713 1.35 11.03 10.05
C ALA A 713 0.26 10.34 9.21
N ALA A 714 0.55 9.18 8.62
CA ALA A 714 -0.43 8.34 7.93
C ALA A 714 -1.36 7.55 8.87
N GLY A 715 -1.21 7.72 10.19
CA GLY A 715 -1.81 6.91 11.25
C GLY A 715 -3.32 6.66 11.18
N ALA A 716 -4.07 7.57 10.57
CA ALA A 716 -5.52 7.44 10.35
C ALA A 716 -5.95 7.79 8.90
N SER A 717 -5.00 7.83 7.95
CA SER A 717 -5.17 8.30 6.56
C SER A 717 -6.05 7.43 5.62
N ASN A 718 -6.91 6.59 6.19
CA ASN A 718 -7.96 5.86 5.47
C ASN A 718 -9.31 5.94 6.22
N ILE A 719 -9.50 6.87 7.17
CA ILE A 719 -10.77 7.04 7.90
C ILE A 719 -11.44 8.33 7.41
N PRO A 720 -12.43 8.26 6.48
CA PRO A 720 -13.05 7.11 5.82
C PRO A 720 -12.28 6.58 4.58
N PRO A 721 -12.57 5.37 4.05
CA PRO A 721 -13.68 4.47 4.35
C PRO A 721 -13.46 3.44 5.47
N ALA A 722 -12.20 3.21 5.87
CA ALA A 722 -11.87 2.35 7.02
C ALA A 722 -12.38 2.99 8.32
N ARG A 723 -12.66 2.18 9.34
CA ARG A 723 -13.23 2.63 10.62
C ARG A 723 -12.28 2.39 11.78
N SER A 724 -12.54 3.06 12.90
CA SER A 724 -11.71 3.01 14.11
C SER A 724 -11.48 1.58 14.62
N VAL A 725 -12.51 0.72 14.57
CA VAL A 725 -12.41 -0.71 14.91
C VAL A 725 -11.38 -1.47 14.07
N ASN A 726 -11.20 -1.13 12.79
CA ASN A 726 -10.24 -1.81 11.91
C ASN A 726 -8.81 -1.55 12.40
N TYR A 727 -8.48 -0.29 12.71
CA TYR A 727 -7.16 0.09 13.23
C TYR A 727 -6.87 -0.55 14.60
N ILE A 728 -7.83 -0.53 15.52
CA ILE A 728 -7.70 -1.11 16.86
C ILE A 728 -7.49 -2.64 16.77
N THR A 729 -8.28 -3.33 15.96
CA THR A 729 -8.22 -4.80 15.85
C THR A 729 -6.98 -5.25 15.07
N TRP A 730 -6.65 -4.58 13.95
CA TRP A 730 -5.41 -4.79 13.19
C TRP A 730 -4.17 -4.61 14.06
N GLY A 731 -4.14 -3.53 14.85
CA GLY A 731 -3.06 -3.24 15.78
C GLY A 731 -2.89 -4.29 16.88
N THR A 732 -4.00 -4.72 17.46
CA THR A 732 -4.02 -5.73 18.54
C THR A 732 -3.49 -7.07 18.04
N VAL A 733 -3.99 -7.56 16.90
CA VAL A 733 -3.50 -8.79 16.25
C VAL A 733 -2.04 -8.65 15.83
N GLY A 734 -1.67 -7.52 15.26
CA GLY A 734 -0.31 -7.21 14.82
C GLY A 734 0.72 -7.21 15.94
N ILE A 735 0.42 -6.57 17.07
CA ILE A 735 1.28 -6.59 18.27
C ILE A 735 1.36 -8.01 18.84
N PHE A 736 0.22 -8.71 18.93
CA PHE A 736 0.22 -10.08 19.46
C PHE A 736 1.15 -11.01 18.66
N PHE A 737 1.02 -11.06 17.33
CA PHE A 737 1.87 -11.93 16.51
C PHE A 737 3.30 -11.43 16.36
N ASN A 738 3.52 -10.15 16.02
CA ASN A 738 4.85 -9.63 15.67
C ASN A 738 5.69 -9.17 16.88
N PHE A 739 5.10 -9.04 18.07
CA PHE A 739 5.83 -8.70 19.29
C PHE A 739 5.82 -9.86 20.29
N TYR A 740 4.65 -10.34 20.73
CA TYR A 740 4.57 -11.38 21.76
C TYR A 740 4.95 -12.77 21.21
N VAL A 741 4.29 -13.23 20.15
CA VAL A 741 4.58 -14.56 19.55
C VAL A 741 5.98 -14.59 18.92
N TYR A 742 6.41 -13.51 18.26
CA TYR A 742 7.77 -13.40 17.72
C TYR A 742 8.85 -13.59 18.80
N ARG A 743 8.71 -12.93 19.97
CA ARG A 743 9.70 -13.00 21.05
C ARG A 743 9.66 -14.33 21.80
N LYS A 744 8.47 -14.85 22.13
CA LYS A 744 8.30 -16.03 22.98
C LYS A 744 8.34 -17.36 22.22
N PHE A 745 7.91 -17.36 20.97
CA PHE A 745 7.73 -18.56 20.15
C PHE A 745 8.32 -18.39 18.74
N LYS A 746 9.52 -17.77 18.63
CA LYS A 746 10.20 -17.45 17.37
C LYS A 746 10.20 -18.60 16.35
N ALA A 747 10.53 -19.82 16.78
CA ALA A 747 10.56 -21.00 15.91
C ALA A 747 9.17 -21.38 15.33
N TRP A 748 8.08 -21.12 16.07
CA TRP A 748 6.73 -21.28 15.54
C TRP A 748 6.36 -20.15 14.58
N TRP A 749 6.67 -18.90 14.95
CA TRP A 749 6.38 -17.71 14.15
C TRP A 749 7.00 -17.80 12.75
N VAL A 750 8.31 -18.11 12.70
CA VAL A 750 9.11 -18.22 11.46
C VAL A 750 8.52 -19.27 10.49
N ARG A 751 7.92 -20.33 11.02
CA ARG A 751 7.39 -21.44 10.22
C ARG A 751 5.93 -21.27 9.81
N HIS A 752 5.12 -20.59 10.62
CA HIS A 752 3.66 -20.63 10.49
C HIS A 752 2.98 -19.26 10.31
N THR A 753 3.54 -18.13 10.75
CA THR A 753 2.82 -16.83 10.76
C THR A 753 2.37 -16.40 9.36
N TYR A 754 3.25 -16.48 8.37
CA TYR A 754 2.91 -16.14 6.98
C TYR A 754 1.88 -17.11 6.36
N ILE A 755 1.90 -18.38 6.77
CA ILE A 755 0.92 -19.39 6.31
C ILE A 755 -0.43 -19.20 6.99
N LEU A 756 -0.43 -18.81 8.27
CA LEU A 756 -1.62 -18.43 9.04
C LEU A 756 -2.35 -17.27 8.35
N SER A 757 -1.63 -16.19 8.00
CA SER A 757 -2.21 -15.08 7.21
C SER A 757 -2.88 -15.59 5.94
N ALA A 758 -2.10 -16.25 5.06
CA ALA A 758 -2.60 -16.72 3.78
C ALA A 758 -3.82 -17.66 3.88
N ALA A 759 -3.88 -18.48 4.93
CA ALA A 759 -5.00 -19.38 5.19
C ALA A 759 -6.25 -18.66 5.72
N LEU A 760 -6.08 -17.64 6.57
CA LEU A 760 -7.18 -16.78 7.05
C LEU A 760 -7.76 -15.93 5.92
N ASP A 761 -6.88 -15.26 5.15
CA ASP A 761 -7.25 -14.46 3.97
C ASP A 761 -8.06 -15.31 2.97
N ALA A 762 -7.58 -16.52 2.68
CA ALA A 762 -8.27 -17.44 1.79
C ALA A 762 -9.61 -17.95 2.34
N GLY A 763 -9.66 -18.34 3.62
CA GLY A 763 -10.89 -18.87 4.22
C GLY A 763 -12.02 -17.84 4.20
N VAL A 764 -11.71 -16.59 4.57
CA VAL A 764 -12.63 -15.45 4.45
C VAL A 764 -13.04 -15.22 2.99
N ALA A 765 -12.09 -15.15 2.04
CA ALA A 765 -12.41 -14.85 0.65
C ALA A 765 -13.33 -15.90 0.00
N PHE A 766 -13.04 -17.20 0.18
CA PHE A 766 -13.87 -18.27 -0.39
C PHE A 766 -15.26 -18.35 0.28
N MET A 767 -15.36 -18.15 1.60
CA MET A 767 -16.67 -18.15 2.27
C MET A 767 -17.48 -16.89 1.92
N SER A 768 -16.84 -15.71 1.85
CA SER A 768 -17.49 -14.47 1.40
C SER A 768 -18.12 -14.63 0.02
N MET A 769 -17.39 -15.23 -0.92
CA MET A 769 -17.88 -15.49 -2.28
C MET A 769 -19.11 -16.41 -2.26
N ILE A 770 -19.12 -17.46 -1.44
CA ILE A 770 -20.27 -18.36 -1.31
C ILE A 770 -21.46 -17.65 -0.69
N LEU A 771 -21.28 -16.97 0.46
CA LEU A 771 -22.34 -16.20 1.12
C LEU A 771 -22.96 -15.16 0.19
N TYR A 772 -22.11 -14.48 -0.60
CA TYR A 772 -22.57 -13.51 -1.58
C TYR A 772 -23.43 -14.16 -2.68
N PHE A 773 -22.91 -15.15 -3.40
CA PHE A 773 -23.61 -15.74 -4.55
C PHE A 773 -24.80 -16.63 -4.17
N THR A 774 -24.88 -17.13 -2.93
CA THR A 774 -26.01 -17.96 -2.48
C THR A 774 -27.09 -17.19 -1.72
N LEU A 775 -26.72 -16.20 -0.91
CA LEU A 775 -27.63 -15.55 0.04
C LEU A 775 -27.74 -14.04 -0.20
N GLN A 776 -26.66 -13.29 -0.07
CA GLN A 776 -26.70 -11.81 -0.08
C GLN A 776 -27.13 -11.24 -1.44
N SER A 777 -26.78 -11.91 -2.55
CA SER A 777 -27.23 -11.54 -3.90
C SER A 777 -28.74 -11.69 -4.11
N ASN A 778 -29.40 -12.55 -3.32
CA ASN A 778 -30.86 -12.73 -3.28
C ASN A 778 -31.53 -11.86 -2.19
N GLY A 779 -30.80 -10.91 -1.58
CA GLY A 779 -31.29 -10.06 -0.50
C GLY A 779 -31.36 -10.74 0.88
N ILE A 780 -30.76 -11.93 1.03
CA ILE A 780 -30.77 -12.69 2.29
C ILE A 780 -29.48 -12.38 3.06
N PHE A 781 -29.56 -11.44 4.01
CA PHE A 781 -28.37 -10.94 4.73
C PHE A 781 -28.11 -11.61 6.09
N GLY A 782 -29.08 -12.37 6.60
CA GLY A 782 -28.99 -13.06 7.89
C GLY A 782 -30.38 -13.27 8.51
N PRO A 783 -30.47 -14.00 9.63
CA PRO A 783 -31.66 -13.97 10.47
C PRO A 783 -31.88 -12.55 11.03
N ALA A 784 -33.14 -12.12 11.15
CA ALA A 784 -33.49 -10.85 11.78
C ALA A 784 -33.49 -11.02 13.32
N TRP A 785 -32.38 -10.66 13.95
CA TRP A 785 -32.20 -10.63 15.41
C TRP A 785 -31.12 -9.62 15.79
N TRP A 786 -30.91 -9.41 17.09
CA TRP A 786 -29.92 -8.45 17.62
C TRP A 786 -28.55 -8.52 16.93
N GLY A 787 -28.00 -9.72 16.72
CA GLY A 787 -26.69 -9.88 16.09
C GLY A 787 -26.58 -9.51 14.61
N LEU A 788 -27.65 -9.05 13.95
CA LEU A 788 -27.60 -8.57 12.56
C LEU A 788 -27.09 -7.12 12.45
N ASP A 789 -27.43 -6.26 13.41
CA ASP A 789 -27.05 -4.83 13.35
C ASP A 789 -25.61 -4.64 13.84
N ALA A 790 -24.71 -4.23 12.95
CA ALA A 790 -23.34 -3.91 13.35
C ALA A 790 -23.27 -2.69 14.29
N ASP A 791 -22.31 -2.68 15.21
CA ASP A 791 -21.93 -1.57 16.11
C ASP A 791 -22.96 -1.19 17.20
N HIS A 792 -24.27 -1.27 16.95
CA HIS A 792 -25.34 -0.84 17.87
C HIS A 792 -25.24 0.61 18.38
N CYS A 793 -24.61 1.50 17.60
CA CYS A 793 -24.43 2.92 17.96
C CYS A 793 -25.16 3.88 16.98
N PRO A 794 -26.51 3.90 16.91
CA PRO A 794 -27.24 4.71 15.93
C PRO A 794 -26.98 6.23 16.07
N LEU A 795 -26.82 6.72 17.30
CA LEU A 795 -26.61 8.15 17.61
C LEU A 795 -25.18 8.63 17.37
N ALA A 796 -24.21 7.73 17.12
CA ALA A 796 -22.82 8.11 16.88
C ALA A 796 -22.65 9.03 15.66
N LYS A 797 -23.53 8.90 14.65
CA LYS A 797 -23.56 9.73 13.45
C LYS A 797 -24.15 11.13 13.68
N CYS A 798 -24.81 11.38 14.81
CA CYS A 798 -25.59 12.60 14.98
C CYS A 798 -24.72 13.85 15.17
N PRO A 799 -25.04 14.98 14.51
CA PRO A 799 -24.45 16.26 14.85
C PRO A 799 -24.85 16.67 16.28
N THR A 800 -24.06 17.58 16.88
CA THR A 800 -24.24 18.04 18.28
C THR A 800 -24.49 19.54 18.40
N ALA A 801 -24.70 20.24 17.28
CA ALA A 801 -25.09 21.64 17.26
C ALA A 801 -26.61 21.80 17.37
N ALA A 802 -27.06 22.74 18.20
CA ALA A 802 -28.48 23.04 18.39
C ALA A 802 -29.15 23.49 17.09
N GLY A 803 -30.38 23.05 16.87
CA GLY A 803 -31.18 23.41 15.68
C GLY A 803 -30.74 22.78 14.34
N VAL A 804 -29.73 21.89 14.31
CA VAL A 804 -29.40 21.11 13.12
C VAL A 804 -30.27 19.85 13.06
N TYR A 805 -31.05 19.70 12.00
CA TYR A 805 -31.85 18.49 11.76
C TYR A 805 -31.04 17.44 10.97
N ALA A 806 -30.97 16.23 11.51
CA ALA A 806 -30.47 15.05 10.81
C ALA A 806 -31.46 13.90 11.02
N GLU A 807 -31.73 13.13 9.97
CA GLU A 807 -32.67 12.00 10.03
C GLU A 807 -32.18 10.93 11.02
N GLY A 808 -33.08 10.45 11.88
CA GLY A 808 -32.76 9.48 12.93
C GLY A 808 -32.08 10.06 14.19
N CYS A 809 -31.84 11.38 14.25
CA CYS A 809 -31.21 12.04 15.39
C CYS A 809 -32.20 12.86 16.22
N PRO A 810 -32.02 12.94 17.55
CA PRO A 810 -32.79 13.86 18.39
C PRO A 810 -32.41 15.31 18.08
N LEU A 811 -33.40 16.20 18.07
CA LEU A 811 -33.17 17.64 18.00
C LEU A 811 -32.65 18.16 19.34
N LEU A 812 -31.57 18.94 19.29
CA LEU A 812 -30.87 19.58 20.42
C LEU A 812 -31.13 21.09 20.47
#